data_AF-A0A450U4Q9-F1
#
_entry.id   AF-A0A450U4Q9-F1
#
_cell.length_a   1.000
_cell.length_b   1.000
_cell.length_c   1.000
_cell.angle_alpha   90.00
_cell.angle_beta   90.00
_cell.angle_gamma   90.00
#
_symmetry.space_group_name_H-M   'P 1'
#
loop_
_entity.id
_entity.type
_entity.pdbx_description
1 polymer ?
#
loop_
_entity_poly.entity_id
_entity_poly.type
_entity_poly.pdbx_seq_one_letter_code
_entity_poly.pdbx_strand_id
1 'polypeptide(L)'
;MPLSAEQIVSILDNCLQAEYTFYDTDKPARLLARLADDDQAFVIDWVRRIASTNLELGFRFANMAPRVLGRMDHKLMEGWVLQAVGQYDCTGLRPALAALEDIDLFMSQGRERAEGCLFEDQVGVLSHFVQGLSGRGLKLAQARFAYTDSETIFLPSVIAHLDERRKNFQLYKASVAHLWAQARFGTFWPGLSTLITGYPDPSRALAAFHALEVVRLDAHIHRELPGLYREMQMLRHALGGSPLSSEWRNLTSSLVLPGATVWNSVALLPHVWEFSLPAPACYQGRLDPQAVDAILEKRIPREKALFRYLLRELMEEKNRGEEGETLASLDVRIHPDESLPEGLRVEITLDDEPVAPPDVVNKLMTSIIQDFGEIPDEYLMPAGPFEYNPRDLDQNPDDVWRGTYHEEGAFLYNEWDYRRRHYRKNWCVVRETDVAPVHDDFVARTLKKYSRLLIDIRKTFEALRDSDHRLKRQSFGDGIDIDAFVEAWCDAHTGRESDDRLFTRMHKEDRDIAVMFMVDMSGSTKGWVNDAERESLVLLAEALERLGDKYAIYGFTGMSRKRCDLFHIKDFQEPYDREVKARISGILPGDYTRMGPAIRHLTEKLKESDARTKLLITLSDGRPEDYHRDYEGVYGIEDTRQALLEAYRHGIHAFCITIDEEGAGYLPRMYGLANYVVIREVEKLPRKVAGIYRKLTTR
;
A
#
# COMPACT_ATOMS: atom_id res chain seq x y z
N MET A 1 -27.61 52.41 -28.79
CA MET A 1 -26.82 53.58 -29.21
C MET A 1 -25.39 53.22 -28.91
N PRO A 2 -24.53 53.14 -29.94
CA PRO A 2 -23.15 52.75 -29.76
C PRO A 2 -22.43 53.80 -28.92
N LEU A 3 -21.70 53.33 -27.92
CA LEU A 3 -20.89 54.19 -27.07
C LEU A 3 -19.74 54.78 -27.88
N SER A 4 -19.45 56.06 -27.66
CA SER A 4 -18.30 56.72 -28.27
C SER A 4 -16.99 56.17 -27.67
N ALA A 5 -15.88 56.32 -28.40
CA ALA A 5 -14.57 55.89 -27.89
C ALA A 5 -14.25 56.53 -26.52
N GLU A 6 -14.57 57.82 -26.32
CA GLU A 6 -14.38 58.51 -25.04
C GLU A 6 -15.20 57.90 -23.90
N GLN A 7 -16.45 57.49 -24.17
CA GLN A 7 -17.30 56.83 -23.19
C GLN A 7 -16.75 55.43 -22.84
N ILE A 8 -16.22 54.71 -23.82
CA ILE A 8 -15.61 53.38 -23.60
C ILE A 8 -14.29 53.50 -22.83
N VAL A 9 -13.46 54.51 -23.11
CA VAL A 9 -12.23 54.79 -22.33
C VAL A 9 -12.58 54.96 -20.86
N SER A 10 -13.55 55.80 -20.53
CA SER A 10 -13.98 55.99 -19.13
C SER A 10 -14.46 54.69 -18.48
N ILE A 11 -15.14 53.82 -19.22
CA ILE A 11 -15.55 52.50 -18.72
C ILE A 11 -14.34 51.60 -18.48
N LEU A 12 -13.44 51.47 -19.45
CA LEU A 12 -12.27 50.60 -19.36
C LEU A 12 -11.29 51.07 -18.28
N ASP A 13 -11.08 52.39 -18.14
CA ASP A 13 -10.23 52.97 -17.10
C ASP A 13 -10.70 52.59 -15.70
N ASN A 14 -12.00 52.68 -15.47
CA ASN A 14 -12.61 52.27 -14.21
C ASN A 14 -12.52 50.76 -13.98
N CYS A 15 -12.82 49.94 -15.00
CA CYS A 15 -12.87 48.48 -14.83
C CYS A 15 -11.47 47.86 -14.69
N LEU A 16 -10.48 48.40 -15.39
CA LEU A 16 -9.10 47.89 -15.41
C LEU A 16 -8.17 48.66 -14.46
N GLN A 17 -8.73 49.60 -13.70
CA GLN A 17 -7.99 50.44 -12.74
C GLN A 17 -6.77 51.09 -13.40
N ALA A 18 -6.97 51.72 -14.56
CA ALA A 18 -5.89 52.21 -15.42
C ALA A 18 -4.94 53.19 -14.71
N GLU A 19 -5.43 53.93 -13.71
CA GLU A 19 -4.63 54.81 -12.84
C GLU A 19 -3.53 54.06 -12.06
N TYR A 20 -3.75 52.77 -11.74
CA TYR A 20 -2.83 51.93 -10.98
C TYR A 20 -2.07 50.93 -11.85
N THR A 21 -2.67 50.49 -12.96
CA THR A 21 -2.08 49.48 -13.88
C THR A 21 -1.28 50.09 -15.02
N PHE A 22 -1.45 51.39 -15.30
CA PHE A 22 -0.85 52.10 -16.44
C PHE A 22 -1.22 51.50 -17.81
N TYR A 23 -2.34 50.78 -17.90
CA TYR A 23 -2.82 50.24 -19.16
C TYR A 23 -3.33 51.34 -20.08
N ASP A 24 -2.89 51.30 -21.35
CA ASP A 24 -3.40 52.17 -22.41
C ASP A 24 -4.75 51.63 -22.91
N THR A 25 -5.84 52.18 -22.36
CA THR A 25 -7.23 51.80 -22.66
C THR A 25 -7.78 52.49 -23.90
N ASP A 26 -7.08 53.51 -24.43
CA ASP A 26 -7.52 54.26 -25.61
C ASP A 26 -7.49 53.38 -26.86
N LYS A 27 -6.47 52.54 -27.00
CA LYS A 27 -6.37 51.56 -28.08
C LYS A 27 -7.53 50.55 -28.11
N PRO A 28 -7.84 49.79 -27.05
CA PRO A 28 -8.99 48.88 -27.05
C PRO A 28 -10.33 49.64 -27.17
N ALA A 29 -10.47 50.83 -26.58
CA ALA A 29 -11.69 51.63 -26.71
C ALA A 29 -12.00 52.04 -28.16
N ARG A 30 -10.98 52.46 -28.93
CA ARG A 30 -11.13 52.76 -30.37
C ARG A 30 -11.50 51.52 -31.20
N LEU A 31 -11.05 50.32 -30.79
CA LEU A 31 -11.42 49.08 -31.47
C LEU A 31 -12.87 48.68 -31.16
N LEU A 32 -13.30 48.80 -29.90
CA LEU A 32 -14.66 48.51 -29.46
C LEU A 32 -15.69 49.51 -30.02
N ALA A 33 -15.31 50.78 -30.20
CA ALA A 33 -16.17 51.80 -30.80
C ALA A 33 -16.57 51.51 -32.26
N ARG A 34 -15.89 50.59 -32.94
CA ARG A 34 -16.17 50.18 -34.33
C ARG A 34 -17.09 48.97 -34.44
N LEU A 35 -17.45 48.34 -33.31
CA LEU A 35 -18.32 47.16 -33.29
C LEU A 35 -19.80 47.55 -33.37
N ALA A 36 -20.64 46.60 -33.77
CA ALA A 36 -22.09 46.74 -33.70
C ALA A 36 -22.55 46.83 -32.23
N ASP A 37 -23.71 47.47 -31.99
CA ASP A 37 -24.22 47.75 -30.63
C ASP A 37 -24.23 46.49 -29.74
N ASP A 38 -24.67 45.34 -30.26
CA ASP A 38 -24.78 44.08 -29.49
C ASP A 38 -23.40 43.48 -29.16
N ASP A 39 -22.47 43.48 -30.12
CA ASP A 39 -21.09 42.99 -29.93
C ASP A 39 -20.31 43.89 -28.97
N GLN A 40 -20.50 45.21 -29.09
CA GLN A 40 -19.88 46.19 -28.22
C GLN A 40 -20.34 46.00 -26.77
N ALA A 41 -21.64 45.85 -26.54
CA ALA A 41 -22.19 45.62 -25.21
C ALA A 41 -21.70 44.30 -24.61
N PHE A 42 -21.71 43.22 -25.41
CA PHE A 42 -21.25 41.89 -24.99
C PHE A 42 -19.79 41.91 -24.52
N VAL A 43 -18.89 42.50 -25.31
CA VAL A 43 -17.46 42.51 -24.96
C VAL A 43 -17.20 43.38 -23.72
N ILE A 44 -17.87 44.53 -23.60
CA ILE A 44 -17.71 45.40 -22.43
C ILE A 44 -18.18 44.70 -21.15
N ASP A 45 -19.29 43.94 -21.20
CA ASP A 45 -19.77 43.18 -20.05
C ASP A 45 -18.78 42.10 -19.62
N TRP A 46 -18.22 41.36 -20.58
CA TRP A 46 -17.21 40.34 -20.29
C TRP A 46 -15.91 40.94 -19.76
N VAL A 47 -15.45 42.09 -20.28
CA VAL A 47 -14.27 42.79 -19.73
C VAL A 47 -14.50 43.14 -18.26
N ARG A 48 -15.70 43.62 -17.87
CA ARG A 48 -16.05 43.88 -16.47
C ARG A 48 -15.96 42.62 -15.60
N ARG A 49 -16.55 41.52 -16.07
CA ARG A 49 -16.57 40.24 -15.34
C ARG A 49 -15.15 39.69 -15.16
N ILE A 50 -14.34 39.66 -16.21
CA ILE A 50 -12.97 39.15 -16.14
C ILE A 50 -12.11 40.05 -15.25
N ALA A 51 -12.23 41.37 -15.39
CA ALA A 51 -11.44 42.33 -14.62
C ALA A 51 -11.72 42.26 -13.11
N SER A 52 -12.91 41.81 -12.68
CA SER A 52 -13.18 41.55 -11.26
C SER A 52 -12.36 40.39 -10.67
N THR A 53 -11.87 39.48 -11.52
CA THR A 53 -11.02 38.35 -11.12
C THR A 53 -9.55 38.65 -11.39
N ASN A 54 -9.22 39.16 -12.57
CA ASN A 54 -7.85 39.49 -12.97
C ASN A 54 -7.80 40.61 -14.01
N LEU A 55 -7.10 41.70 -13.68
CA LEU A 55 -7.01 42.91 -14.51
C LEU A 55 -6.26 42.67 -15.84
N GLU A 56 -5.21 41.83 -15.83
CA GLU A 56 -4.41 41.57 -17.04
C GLU A 56 -5.18 40.73 -18.06
N LEU A 57 -5.91 39.70 -17.61
CA LEU A 57 -6.79 38.91 -18.47
C LEU A 57 -7.91 39.78 -19.07
N GLY A 58 -8.50 40.67 -18.27
CA GLY A 58 -9.52 41.62 -18.75
C GLY A 58 -8.97 42.56 -19.83
N PHE A 59 -7.77 43.12 -19.62
CA PHE A 59 -7.13 43.99 -20.59
C PHE A 59 -6.76 43.27 -21.90
N ARG A 60 -6.25 42.04 -21.80
CA ARG A 60 -5.90 41.22 -22.97
C ARG A 60 -7.15 40.86 -23.77
N PHE A 61 -8.21 40.43 -23.09
CA PHE A 61 -9.49 40.14 -23.74
C PHE A 61 -10.06 41.36 -24.46
N ALA A 62 -10.05 42.54 -23.84
CA ALA A 62 -10.51 43.80 -24.46
C ALA A 62 -9.79 44.14 -25.77
N ASN A 63 -8.50 43.80 -25.87
CA ASN A 63 -7.70 44.03 -27.08
C ASN A 63 -7.92 42.98 -28.17
N MET A 64 -8.27 41.75 -27.78
CA MET A 64 -8.38 40.60 -28.69
C MET A 64 -9.79 40.40 -29.23
N ALA A 65 -10.83 40.56 -28.41
CA ALA A 65 -12.22 40.28 -28.77
C ALA A 65 -12.66 40.98 -30.09
N PRO A 66 -12.35 42.27 -30.35
CA PRO A 66 -12.74 42.93 -31.61
C PRO A 66 -12.13 42.32 -32.88
N ARG A 67 -11.03 41.56 -32.75
CA ARG A 67 -10.34 40.90 -33.87
C ARG A 67 -10.90 39.52 -34.16
N VAL A 68 -11.59 38.93 -33.19
CA VAL A 68 -12.14 37.57 -33.25
C VAL A 68 -13.65 37.59 -33.53
N LEU A 69 -14.32 38.70 -33.18
CA LEU A 69 -15.69 39.00 -33.59
C LEU A 69 -15.77 39.00 -35.14
N GLY A 70 -16.49 38.02 -35.68
CA GLY A 70 -16.55 37.69 -37.11
C GLY A 70 -16.03 36.28 -37.46
N ARG A 71 -15.21 35.67 -36.60
CA ARG A 71 -14.79 34.26 -36.69
C ARG A 71 -15.51 33.35 -35.68
N MET A 72 -16.06 33.92 -34.60
CA MET A 72 -16.79 33.22 -33.53
C MET A 72 -18.14 33.87 -33.28
N ASP A 73 -19.15 33.07 -32.91
CA ASP A 73 -20.39 33.56 -32.34
C ASP A 73 -20.22 33.86 -30.82
N HIS A 74 -21.23 34.49 -30.21
CA HIS A 74 -21.17 34.86 -28.78
C HIS A 74 -21.00 33.65 -27.86
N LYS A 75 -21.55 32.49 -28.22
CA LYS A 75 -21.50 31.27 -27.41
C LYS A 75 -20.10 30.65 -27.39
N LEU A 76 -19.43 30.61 -28.54
CA LEU A 76 -18.03 30.20 -28.64
C LEU A 76 -17.10 31.19 -27.92
N MET A 77 -17.41 32.49 -27.99
CA MET A 77 -16.62 33.52 -27.29
C MET A 77 -16.74 33.42 -25.77
N GLU A 78 -17.93 33.14 -25.25
CA GLU A 78 -18.15 32.84 -23.84
C GLU A 78 -17.35 31.59 -23.40
N GLY A 79 -17.40 30.50 -24.17
CA GLY A 79 -16.62 29.29 -23.90
C GLY A 79 -15.10 29.53 -23.92
N TRP A 80 -14.62 30.40 -24.81
CA TRP A 80 -13.20 30.78 -24.90
C TRP A 80 -12.74 31.53 -23.66
N VAL A 81 -13.54 32.49 -23.20
CA VAL A 81 -13.23 33.28 -22.00
C VAL A 81 -13.30 32.43 -20.75
N LEU A 82 -14.33 31.60 -20.60
CA LEU A 82 -14.49 30.72 -19.43
C LEU A 82 -13.35 29.70 -19.33
N GLN A 83 -12.84 29.19 -20.46
CA GLN A 83 -11.67 28.31 -20.47
C GLN A 83 -10.41 29.04 -19.99
N ALA A 84 -10.18 30.28 -20.43
CA ALA A 84 -9.02 31.06 -20.00
C ALA A 84 -9.09 31.42 -18.51
N VAL A 85 -10.27 31.81 -18.01
CA VAL A 85 -10.51 32.08 -16.57
C VAL A 85 -10.37 30.81 -15.74
N GLY A 86 -10.92 29.68 -16.17
CA GLY A 86 -10.76 28.41 -15.45
C GLY A 86 -9.31 27.91 -15.42
N GLN A 87 -8.52 28.15 -16.47
CA GLN A 87 -7.08 27.87 -16.44
C GLN A 87 -6.33 28.77 -15.46
N TYR A 88 -6.74 30.02 -15.30
CA TYR A 88 -6.17 30.91 -14.29
C TYR A 88 -6.38 30.35 -12.88
N ASP A 89 -7.59 29.91 -12.58
CA ASP A 89 -7.94 29.36 -11.26
C ASP A 89 -7.16 28.08 -10.94
N CYS A 90 -6.94 27.21 -11.94
CA CYS A 90 -6.30 25.91 -11.75
C CYS A 90 -4.77 25.93 -11.88
N THR A 91 -4.21 26.80 -12.72
CA THR A 91 -2.80 26.71 -13.17
C THR A 91 -2.04 28.04 -13.20
N GLY A 92 -2.72 29.16 -12.93
CA GLY A 92 -2.12 30.49 -12.84
C GLY A 92 -2.11 31.29 -14.15
N LEU A 93 -1.52 32.50 -14.10
CA LEU A 93 -1.70 33.54 -15.12
C LEU A 93 -1.03 33.25 -16.48
N ARG A 94 0.19 32.69 -16.49
CA ARG A 94 0.92 32.44 -17.75
C ARG A 94 0.23 31.44 -18.67
N PRO A 95 -0.24 30.26 -18.19
CA PRO A 95 -1.02 29.34 -19.00
C PRO A 95 -2.34 29.94 -19.49
N ALA A 96 -3.04 30.67 -18.63
CA ALA A 96 -4.29 31.34 -18.99
C ALA A 96 -4.10 32.37 -20.12
N LEU A 97 -3.02 33.15 -20.08
CA LEU A 97 -2.67 34.09 -21.15
C LEU A 97 -2.33 33.35 -22.46
N ALA A 98 -1.58 32.25 -22.39
CA ALA A 98 -1.27 31.44 -23.57
C ALA A 98 -2.53 30.84 -24.21
N ALA A 99 -3.48 30.37 -23.41
CA ALA A 99 -4.76 29.87 -23.91
C ALA A 99 -5.68 30.96 -24.47
N LEU A 100 -5.60 32.18 -23.94
CA LEU A 100 -6.25 33.33 -24.53
C LEU A 100 -5.60 33.70 -25.88
N GLU A 101 -4.27 33.65 -25.99
CA GLU A 101 -3.55 34.02 -27.21
C GLU A 101 -3.67 33.01 -28.36
N ASP A 102 -3.85 31.71 -28.07
CA ASP A 102 -3.96 30.62 -29.07
C ASP A 102 -5.41 30.37 -29.55
N ILE A 103 -5.93 31.34 -30.29
CA ILE A 103 -7.30 31.32 -30.84
C ILE A 103 -7.53 30.17 -31.82
N ASP A 104 -6.52 29.81 -32.63
CA ASP A 104 -6.68 28.79 -33.67
C ASP A 104 -6.78 27.38 -33.04
N LEU A 105 -6.06 27.12 -31.96
CA LEU A 105 -6.21 25.90 -31.14
C LEU A 105 -7.59 25.83 -30.46
N PHE A 106 -8.11 26.96 -29.96
CA PHE A 106 -9.46 26.98 -29.40
C PHE A 106 -10.53 26.74 -30.48
N MET A 107 -10.36 27.30 -31.68
CA MET A 107 -11.32 27.11 -32.78
C MET A 107 -11.34 25.68 -33.31
N SER A 108 -10.20 24.99 -33.37
CA SER A 108 -10.15 23.57 -33.72
C SER A 108 -10.83 22.73 -32.63
N GLN A 109 -10.52 22.98 -31.36
CA GLN A 109 -11.16 22.32 -30.22
C GLN A 109 -12.67 22.64 -30.11
N GLY A 110 -13.10 23.84 -30.50
CA GLY A 110 -14.50 24.28 -30.45
C GLY A 110 -15.38 23.61 -31.52
N ARG A 111 -14.84 23.40 -32.74
CA ARG A 111 -15.52 22.61 -33.79
C ARG A 111 -15.54 21.13 -33.41
N GLU A 112 -14.44 20.60 -32.88
CA GLU A 112 -14.39 19.25 -32.30
C GLU A 112 -15.36 19.08 -31.12
N ARG A 113 -15.64 20.12 -30.33
CA ARG A 113 -16.66 20.09 -29.24
C ARG A 113 -18.11 20.13 -29.74
N ALA A 114 -18.38 20.74 -30.90
CA ALA A 114 -19.74 20.83 -31.45
C ALA A 114 -20.24 19.50 -32.01
N GLU A 115 -19.33 18.72 -32.62
CA GLU A 115 -19.63 17.39 -33.21
C GLU A 115 -19.09 16.23 -32.34
N GLY A 116 -18.23 16.54 -31.36
CA GLY A 116 -17.67 15.61 -30.40
C GLY A 116 -18.65 15.16 -29.33
N CYS A 117 -18.35 14.00 -28.78
CA CYS A 117 -19.09 13.41 -27.67
C CYS A 117 -18.27 13.60 -26.39
N LEU A 118 -18.84 14.28 -25.39
CA LEU A 118 -18.21 14.50 -24.08
C LEU A 118 -18.43 13.27 -23.19
N PHE A 119 -17.39 12.83 -22.48
CA PHE A 119 -17.50 11.72 -21.53
C PHE A 119 -18.49 12.00 -20.40
N GLU A 120 -18.47 13.21 -19.84
CA GLU A 120 -19.35 13.63 -18.73
C GLU A 120 -20.84 13.49 -19.08
N ASP A 121 -21.22 13.80 -20.32
CA ASP A 121 -22.60 13.66 -20.80
C ASP A 121 -23.03 12.18 -20.93
N GLN A 122 -22.07 11.28 -21.13
CA GLN A 122 -22.34 9.88 -21.49
C GLN A 122 -22.02 8.89 -20.37
N VAL A 123 -21.33 9.33 -19.31
CA VAL A 123 -20.85 8.45 -18.22
C VAL A 123 -22.00 7.64 -17.60
N GLY A 124 -23.19 8.22 -17.43
CA GLY A 124 -24.35 7.49 -16.91
C GLY A 124 -24.78 6.31 -17.78
N VAL A 125 -24.91 6.54 -19.10
CA VAL A 125 -25.30 5.48 -20.05
C VAL A 125 -24.19 4.43 -20.20
N LEU A 126 -22.93 4.87 -20.26
CA LEU A 126 -21.79 3.97 -20.36
C LEU A 126 -21.62 3.14 -19.08
N SER A 127 -21.90 3.69 -17.90
CA SER A 127 -21.79 2.96 -16.63
C SER A 127 -22.83 1.84 -16.56
N HIS A 128 -24.08 2.10 -16.96
CA HIS A 128 -25.09 1.05 -17.07
C HIS A 128 -24.75 -0.01 -18.12
N PHE A 129 -24.13 0.42 -19.24
CA PHE A 129 -23.64 -0.50 -20.25
C PHE A 129 -22.57 -1.44 -19.68
N VAL A 130 -21.55 -0.91 -18.99
CA VAL A 130 -20.51 -1.71 -18.33
C VAL A 130 -21.07 -2.64 -17.27
N GLN A 131 -22.01 -2.18 -16.44
CA GLN A 131 -22.66 -3.00 -15.42
C GLN A 131 -23.50 -4.13 -16.01
N GLY A 132 -24.01 -3.97 -17.23
CA GLY A 132 -24.75 -4.99 -17.95
C GLY A 132 -23.88 -6.01 -18.68
N LEU A 133 -22.57 -5.79 -18.76
CA LEU A 133 -21.62 -6.77 -19.30
C LEU A 133 -21.29 -7.81 -18.23
N SER A 134 -21.17 -9.07 -18.66
CA SER A 134 -20.81 -10.17 -17.77
C SER A 134 -19.40 -10.03 -17.19
N GLY A 135 -19.18 -10.55 -15.98
CA GLY A 135 -17.87 -10.59 -15.35
C GLY A 135 -17.71 -9.60 -14.20
N ARG A 136 -16.46 -9.15 -13.94
CA ARG A 136 -16.18 -8.22 -12.85
C ARG A 136 -16.83 -6.87 -13.14
N GLY A 137 -17.48 -6.27 -12.14
CA GLY A 137 -18.02 -4.92 -12.25
C GLY A 137 -16.89 -3.90 -12.40
N LEU A 138 -16.74 -3.32 -13.59
CA LEU A 138 -15.73 -2.30 -13.87
C LEU A 138 -16.28 -0.88 -13.64
N LYS A 139 -15.45 0.00 -13.10
CA LYS A 139 -15.75 1.43 -12.94
C LYS A 139 -15.39 2.20 -14.21
N LEU A 140 -15.93 3.41 -14.36
CA LEU A 140 -15.54 4.34 -15.42
C LEU A 140 -14.87 5.57 -14.82
N ALA A 141 -13.76 6.01 -15.43
CA ALA A 141 -13.08 7.24 -15.07
C ALA A 141 -12.55 7.98 -16.30
N GLN A 142 -12.24 9.25 -16.13
CA GLN A 142 -11.68 10.09 -17.18
C GLN A 142 -10.15 10.05 -17.15
N ALA A 143 -9.53 9.96 -18.32
CA ALA A 143 -8.08 10.09 -18.50
C ALA A 143 -7.75 10.76 -19.84
N ARG A 144 -6.46 10.86 -20.16
CA ARG A 144 -6.00 11.40 -21.44
C ARG A 144 -6.20 10.44 -22.61
N PHE A 145 -6.11 9.13 -22.36
CA PHE A 145 -6.23 8.07 -23.36
C PHE A 145 -7.14 6.97 -22.84
N ALA A 146 -7.70 6.17 -23.74
CA ALA A 146 -8.50 5.01 -23.36
C ALA A 146 -7.59 3.85 -22.92
N TYR A 147 -7.74 3.35 -21.69
CA TYR A 147 -7.03 2.17 -21.15
C TYR A 147 -7.80 1.58 -19.97
N THR A 148 -7.38 0.42 -19.46
CA THR A 148 -7.96 -0.19 -18.26
C THR A 148 -6.85 -0.61 -17.30
N ASP A 149 -7.12 -0.53 -16.01
CA ASP A 149 -6.27 -1.09 -14.93
C ASP A 149 -6.84 -2.42 -14.39
N SER A 150 -7.82 -3.02 -15.09
CA SER A 150 -8.60 -4.22 -14.73
C SER A 150 -9.66 -4.05 -13.63
N GLU A 151 -9.77 -2.88 -13.01
CA GLU A 151 -10.87 -2.50 -12.10
C GLU A 151 -11.67 -1.29 -12.64
N THR A 152 -11.00 -0.39 -13.34
CA THR A 152 -11.52 0.85 -13.90
C THR A 152 -11.13 0.97 -15.37
N ILE A 153 -12.11 1.25 -16.20
CA ILE A 153 -11.92 1.66 -17.59
C ILE A 153 -11.79 3.19 -17.62
N PHE A 154 -10.65 3.65 -18.10
CA PHE A 154 -10.35 5.06 -18.30
C PHE A 154 -10.64 5.46 -19.74
N LEU A 155 -11.32 6.59 -19.93
CA LEU A 155 -11.72 7.09 -21.24
C LEU A 155 -11.32 8.56 -21.43
N PRO A 156 -11.04 9.00 -22.67
CA PRO A 156 -10.77 10.41 -22.97
C PRO A 156 -11.97 11.29 -22.66
N SER A 157 -11.69 12.53 -22.25
CA SER A 157 -12.71 13.54 -21.94
C SER A 157 -13.65 13.84 -23.10
N VAL A 158 -13.15 13.75 -24.34
CA VAL A 158 -13.88 14.00 -25.57
C VAL A 158 -13.44 13.02 -26.65
N ILE A 159 -14.39 12.49 -27.42
CA ILE A 159 -14.15 11.80 -28.69
C ILE A 159 -14.81 12.60 -29.81
N ALA A 160 -14.02 13.03 -30.79
CA ALA A 160 -14.46 13.82 -31.94
C ALA A 160 -13.84 13.31 -33.26
N HIS A 161 -13.70 11.99 -33.41
CA HIS A 161 -13.06 11.38 -34.58
C HIS A 161 -13.96 11.29 -35.81
N LEU A 162 -15.27 11.46 -35.63
CA LEU A 162 -16.29 11.35 -36.67
C LEU A 162 -17.19 12.59 -36.68
N ASP A 163 -17.75 12.90 -37.84
CA ASP A 163 -18.60 14.09 -38.08
C ASP A 163 -20.00 14.00 -37.41
N GLU A 164 -20.29 12.92 -36.69
CA GLU A 164 -21.57 12.69 -36.04
C GLU A 164 -21.40 12.30 -34.56
N ARG A 165 -22.04 13.07 -33.66
CA ARG A 165 -22.06 12.81 -32.22
C ARG A 165 -22.49 11.38 -31.87
N ARG A 166 -23.47 10.82 -32.60
CA ARG A 166 -23.94 9.44 -32.41
C ARG A 166 -22.84 8.41 -32.69
N LYS A 167 -22.05 8.61 -33.75
CA LYS A 167 -20.95 7.70 -34.10
C LYS A 167 -19.78 7.84 -33.12
N ASN A 168 -19.50 9.05 -32.65
CA ASN A 168 -18.53 9.28 -31.57
C ASN A 168 -18.96 8.59 -30.26
N PHE A 169 -20.27 8.59 -29.94
CA PHE A 169 -20.80 7.81 -28.82
C PHE A 169 -20.68 6.29 -29.02
N GLN A 170 -20.93 5.78 -30.22
CA GLN A 170 -20.69 4.37 -30.54
C GLN A 170 -19.20 4.01 -30.39
N LEU A 171 -18.29 4.93 -30.69
CA LEU A 171 -16.86 4.73 -30.47
C LEU A 171 -16.49 4.63 -28.99
N TYR A 172 -17.15 5.38 -28.10
CA TYR A 172 -17.04 5.15 -26.65
C TYR A 172 -17.50 3.74 -26.28
N LYS A 173 -18.68 3.28 -26.75
CA LYS A 173 -19.18 1.93 -26.45
C LYS A 173 -18.24 0.83 -26.95
N ALA A 174 -17.73 0.98 -28.18
CA ALA A 174 -16.76 0.06 -28.76
C ALA A 174 -15.47 -0.01 -27.94
N SER A 175 -14.98 1.16 -27.49
CA SER A 175 -13.77 1.23 -26.66
C SER A 175 -13.97 0.60 -25.30
N VAL A 176 -15.11 0.88 -24.66
CA VAL A 176 -15.51 0.26 -23.39
C VAL A 176 -15.60 -1.26 -23.52
N ALA A 177 -16.26 -1.77 -24.56
CA ALA A 177 -16.39 -3.21 -24.76
C ALA A 177 -15.03 -3.88 -25.02
N HIS A 178 -14.15 -3.25 -25.78
CA HIS A 178 -12.82 -3.80 -26.01
C HIS A 178 -11.96 -3.81 -24.73
N LEU A 179 -11.99 -2.74 -23.93
CA LEU A 179 -11.28 -2.66 -22.64
C LEU A 179 -11.88 -3.59 -21.58
N TRP A 180 -13.20 -3.78 -21.58
CA TRP A 180 -13.86 -4.80 -20.77
C TRP A 180 -13.40 -6.20 -21.17
N ALA A 181 -13.34 -6.49 -22.48
CA ALA A 181 -12.90 -7.79 -22.99
C ALA A 181 -11.45 -8.10 -22.58
N GLN A 182 -10.57 -7.10 -22.53
CA GLN A 182 -9.20 -7.28 -22.03
C GLN A 182 -9.17 -7.80 -20.58
N ALA A 183 -10.00 -7.23 -19.71
CA ALA A 183 -10.12 -7.69 -18.33
C ALA A 183 -10.81 -9.06 -18.25
N ARG A 184 -11.92 -9.25 -18.97
CA ARG A 184 -12.77 -10.44 -18.92
C ARG A 184 -12.09 -11.71 -19.43
N PHE A 185 -11.31 -11.60 -20.50
CA PHE A 185 -10.69 -12.75 -21.17
C PHE A 185 -9.19 -12.88 -20.87
N GLY A 186 -8.74 -12.38 -19.72
CA GLY A 186 -7.42 -12.66 -19.16
C GLY A 186 -6.24 -12.03 -19.91
N THR A 187 -6.43 -10.90 -20.61
CA THR A 187 -5.32 -10.21 -21.31
C THR A 187 -4.20 -9.81 -20.36
N PHE A 188 -4.54 -9.46 -19.11
CA PHE A 188 -3.60 -8.97 -18.10
C PHE A 188 -3.31 -10.00 -16.99
N TRP A 189 -3.00 -11.24 -17.35
CA TRP A 189 -2.61 -12.24 -16.36
C TRP A 189 -1.37 -11.78 -15.57
N PRO A 190 -1.20 -12.23 -14.31
CA PRO A 190 -0.02 -11.90 -13.51
C PRO A 190 1.27 -12.35 -14.21
N GLY A 191 2.12 -11.37 -14.57
CA GLY A 191 3.39 -11.62 -15.24
C GLY A 191 3.47 -11.16 -16.70
N LEU A 192 2.41 -10.58 -17.30
CA LEU A 192 2.48 -9.95 -18.63
C LEU A 192 3.61 -8.91 -18.70
N SER A 193 3.69 -8.01 -17.72
CA SER A 193 4.71 -6.95 -17.67
C SER A 193 6.13 -7.51 -17.65
N THR A 194 6.37 -8.56 -16.86
CA THR A 194 7.63 -9.31 -16.81
C THR A 194 7.96 -9.95 -18.17
N LEU A 195 6.97 -10.60 -18.81
CA LEU A 195 7.14 -11.21 -20.13
C LEU A 195 7.56 -10.15 -21.17
N ILE A 196 6.85 -9.02 -21.24
CA ILE A 196 7.10 -7.96 -22.22
C ILE A 196 8.47 -7.30 -21.98
N THR A 197 8.83 -7.05 -20.73
CA THR A 197 10.12 -6.45 -20.36
C THR A 197 11.30 -7.37 -20.69
N GLY A 198 11.06 -8.70 -20.77
CA GLY A 198 12.06 -9.68 -21.17
C GLY A 198 12.45 -9.65 -22.67
N TYR A 199 11.69 -8.96 -23.52
CA TYR A 199 12.01 -8.84 -24.95
C TYR A 199 13.03 -7.71 -25.22
N PRO A 200 13.87 -7.83 -26.26
CA PRO A 200 14.86 -6.80 -26.61
C PRO A 200 14.27 -5.42 -26.92
N ASP A 201 13.05 -5.37 -27.47
CA ASP A 201 12.29 -4.14 -27.69
C ASP A 201 10.89 -4.31 -27.05
N PRO A 202 10.73 -3.89 -25.77
CA PRO A 202 9.48 -4.02 -25.03
C PRO A 202 8.32 -3.25 -25.68
N SER A 203 8.60 -2.12 -26.34
CA SER A 203 7.55 -1.30 -26.96
C SER A 203 6.95 -2.00 -28.17
N ARG A 204 7.80 -2.58 -29.02
CA ARG A 204 7.36 -3.38 -30.16
C ARG A 204 6.73 -4.71 -29.72
N ALA A 205 7.27 -5.36 -28.68
CA ALA A 205 6.68 -6.57 -28.12
C ALA A 205 5.27 -6.31 -27.58
N LEU A 206 5.06 -5.22 -26.85
CA LEU A 206 3.73 -4.83 -26.36
C LEU A 206 2.77 -4.51 -27.51
N ALA A 207 3.23 -3.80 -28.55
CA ALA A 207 2.41 -3.50 -29.72
C ALA A 207 2.02 -4.76 -30.51
N ALA A 208 2.96 -5.70 -30.66
CA ALA A 208 2.73 -7.01 -31.29
C ALA A 208 1.74 -7.85 -30.49
N PHE A 209 1.92 -7.91 -29.17
CA PHE A 209 1.01 -8.61 -28.26
C PHE A 209 -0.40 -7.99 -28.32
N HIS A 210 -0.51 -6.66 -28.29
CA HIS A 210 -1.80 -5.98 -28.42
C HIS A 210 -2.49 -6.29 -29.75
N ALA A 211 -1.75 -6.35 -30.86
CA ALA A 211 -2.31 -6.69 -32.16
C ALA A 211 -2.87 -8.12 -32.22
N LEU A 212 -2.24 -9.08 -31.54
CA LEU A 212 -2.76 -10.44 -31.38
C LEU A 212 -4.03 -10.45 -30.51
N GLU A 213 -3.99 -9.72 -29.39
CA GLU A 213 -5.12 -9.62 -28.47
C GLU A 213 -6.34 -8.99 -29.13
N VAL A 214 -6.19 -7.97 -29.97
CA VAL A 214 -7.31 -7.39 -30.72
C VAL A 214 -8.03 -8.46 -31.55
N VAL A 215 -7.30 -9.38 -32.20
CA VAL A 215 -7.92 -10.48 -32.98
C VAL A 215 -8.67 -11.45 -32.07
N ARG A 216 -8.05 -11.85 -30.95
CA ARG A 216 -8.65 -12.77 -29.98
C ARG A 216 -9.90 -12.18 -29.32
N LEU A 217 -9.83 -10.92 -28.90
CA LEU A 217 -10.91 -10.21 -28.23
C LEU A 217 -12.05 -9.87 -29.18
N ASP A 218 -11.75 -9.43 -30.41
CA ASP A 218 -12.78 -9.24 -31.45
C ASP A 218 -13.56 -10.54 -31.72
N ALA A 219 -12.88 -11.70 -31.74
CA ALA A 219 -13.51 -13.00 -31.92
C ALA A 219 -14.41 -13.39 -30.72
N HIS A 220 -13.99 -13.09 -29.49
CA HIS A 220 -14.83 -13.27 -28.30
C HIS A 220 -16.04 -12.34 -28.28
N ILE A 221 -15.85 -11.05 -28.56
CA ILE A 221 -16.93 -10.07 -28.66
C ILE A 221 -17.91 -10.44 -29.79
N HIS A 222 -17.43 -10.97 -30.92
CA HIS A 222 -18.30 -11.43 -32.00
C HIS A 222 -19.26 -12.53 -31.54
N ARG A 223 -18.81 -13.44 -30.68
CA ARG A 223 -19.62 -14.54 -30.14
C ARG A 223 -20.60 -14.06 -29.08
N GLU A 224 -20.12 -13.31 -28.09
CA GLU A 224 -20.95 -12.88 -26.95
C GLU A 224 -21.88 -11.70 -27.30
N LEU A 225 -21.41 -10.77 -28.13
CA LEU A 225 -22.10 -9.51 -28.45
C LEU A 225 -22.13 -9.26 -29.97
N PRO A 226 -22.79 -10.12 -30.77
CA PRO A 226 -22.73 -10.07 -32.23
C PRO A 226 -23.28 -8.76 -32.82
N GLY A 227 -24.25 -8.12 -32.15
CA GLY A 227 -24.79 -6.81 -32.55
C GLY A 227 -23.75 -5.71 -32.41
N LEU A 228 -23.06 -5.66 -31.27
CA LEU A 228 -22.02 -4.66 -31.00
C LEU A 228 -20.80 -4.87 -31.91
N TYR A 229 -20.41 -6.12 -32.15
CA TYR A 229 -19.32 -6.43 -33.07
C TYR A 229 -19.56 -5.87 -34.48
N ARG A 230 -20.80 -5.95 -34.99
CA ARG A 230 -21.14 -5.35 -36.29
C ARG A 230 -20.94 -3.83 -36.28
N GLU A 231 -21.32 -3.15 -35.19
CA GLU A 231 -21.08 -1.71 -35.03
C GLU A 231 -19.58 -1.38 -34.97
N MET A 232 -18.78 -2.19 -34.26
CA MET A 232 -17.32 -2.05 -34.19
C MET A 232 -16.67 -2.14 -35.57
N GLN A 233 -17.10 -3.10 -36.41
CA GLN A 233 -16.59 -3.23 -37.78
C GLN A 233 -17.01 -2.05 -38.67
N MET A 234 -18.23 -1.51 -38.49
CA MET A 234 -18.66 -0.30 -39.21
C MET A 234 -17.81 0.91 -38.83
N LEU A 235 -17.50 1.12 -37.54
CA LEU A 235 -16.62 2.20 -37.07
C LEU A 235 -15.20 2.06 -37.61
N ARG A 236 -14.66 0.83 -37.60
CA ARG A 236 -13.35 0.52 -38.17
C ARG A 236 -13.28 0.89 -39.65
N HIS A 237 -14.31 0.58 -40.43
CA HIS A 237 -14.37 0.95 -41.83
C HIS A 237 -14.51 2.46 -42.04
N ALA A 238 -15.34 3.13 -41.24
CA ALA A 238 -15.57 4.58 -41.32
C ALA A 238 -14.29 5.39 -41.05
N LEU A 239 -13.40 4.91 -40.18
CA LEU A 239 -12.12 5.55 -39.86
C LEU A 239 -10.94 5.05 -40.73
N GLY A 240 -11.22 4.41 -41.88
CA GLY A 240 -10.20 3.99 -42.85
C GLY A 240 -9.40 2.76 -42.44
N GLY A 241 -9.89 1.96 -41.49
CA GLY A 241 -9.25 0.71 -41.07
C GLY A 241 -9.19 -0.30 -42.23
N SER A 242 -7.97 -0.71 -42.59
CA SER A 242 -7.77 -1.75 -43.61
C SER A 242 -8.06 -3.15 -43.05
N PRO A 243 -8.61 -4.07 -43.87
CA PRO A 243 -8.77 -5.46 -43.47
C PRO A 243 -7.42 -6.11 -43.20
N LEU A 244 -7.39 -7.08 -42.29
CA LEU A 244 -6.17 -7.83 -41.95
C LEU A 244 -5.60 -8.51 -43.21
N SER A 245 -4.27 -8.46 -43.36
CA SER A 245 -3.58 -9.16 -44.45
C SER A 245 -3.84 -10.67 -44.38
N SER A 246 -3.73 -11.36 -45.51
CA SER A 246 -3.88 -12.83 -45.57
C SER A 246 -2.86 -13.54 -44.68
N GLU A 247 -1.63 -13.03 -44.64
CA GLU A 247 -0.55 -13.53 -43.79
C GLU A 247 -0.91 -13.43 -42.31
N TRP A 248 -1.41 -12.26 -41.87
CA TRP A 248 -1.82 -12.06 -40.48
C TRP A 248 -3.01 -12.94 -40.09
N ARG A 249 -3.99 -13.10 -41.01
CA ARG A 249 -5.14 -13.99 -40.79
C ARG A 249 -4.73 -15.46 -40.66
N ASN A 250 -3.76 -15.90 -41.45
CA ASN A 250 -3.24 -17.27 -41.36
C ASN A 250 -2.52 -17.50 -40.02
N LEU A 251 -1.65 -16.56 -39.61
CA LEU A 251 -0.93 -16.61 -38.34
C LEU A 251 -1.87 -16.63 -37.13
N THR A 252 -2.94 -15.83 -37.16
CA THR A 252 -3.87 -15.64 -36.04
C THR A 252 -5.10 -16.55 -36.08
N SER A 253 -5.13 -17.53 -37.00
CA SER A 253 -6.26 -18.44 -37.17
C SER A 253 -6.65 -19.22 -35.90
N SER A 254 -5.66 -19.54 -35.05
CA SER A 254 -5.88 -20.20 -33.75
C SER A 254 -6.55 -19.29 -32.71
N LEU A 255 -6.40 -17.96 -32.81
CA LEU A 255 -6.95 -17.00 -31.86
C LEU A 255 -8.45 -16.77 -32.03
N VAL A 256 -9.00 -17.15 -33.19
CA VAL A 256 -10.43 -16.99 -33.49
C VAL A 256 -11.26 -18.17 -32.96
N LEU A 257 -10.62 -19.27 -32.54
CA LEU A 257 -11.30 -20.46 -32.05
C LEU A 257 -12.05 -20.20 -30.71
N PRO A 258 -13.16 -20.92 -30.41
CA PRO A 258 -13.94 -20.73 -29.18
C PRO A 258 -13.13 -20.84 -27.88
N GLY A 259 -12.20 -21.79 -27.81
CA GLY A 259 -11.35 -22.01 -26.63
C GLY A 259 -10.04 -21.20 -26.61
N ALA A 260 -9.90 -20.17 -27.46
CA ALA A 260 -8.67 -19.39 -27.51
C ALA A 260 -8.46 -18.55 -26.24
N THR A 261 -7.37 -18.84 -25.52
CA THR A 261 -6.95 -18.13 -24.30
C THR A 261 -5.81 -17.16 -24.62
N VAL A 262 -5.45 -16.33 -23.65
CA VAL A 262 -4.30 -15.42 -23.77
C VAL A 262 -2.99 -16.18 -24.06
N TRP A 263 -2.87 -17.42 -23.61
CA TRP A 263 -1.71 -18.28 -23.85
C TRP A 263 -1.52 -18.59 -25.34
N ASN A 264 -2.58 -18.62 -26.13
CA ASN A 264 -2.46 -18.74 -27.59
C ASN A 264 -1.82 -17.47 -28.19
N SER A 265 -2.15 -16.28 -27.68
CA SER A 265 -1.51 -15.03 -28.09
C SER A 265 -0.05 -14.99 -27.66
N VAL A 266 0.26 -15.42 -26.43
CA VAL A 266 1.64 -15.52 -25.92
C VAL A 266 2.48 -16.47 -26.78
N ALA A 267 1.94 -17.62 -27.16
CA ALA A 267 2.65 -18.60 -28.00
C ALA A 267 2.95 -18.06 -29.42
N LEU A 268 2.10 -17.17 -29.94
CA LEU A 268 2.30 -16.55 -31.24
C LEU A 268 3.26 -15.35 -31.20
N LEU A 269 3.45 -14.72 -30.04
CA LEU A 269 4.25 -13.49 -29.91
C LEU A 269 5.67 -13.59 -30.51
N PRO A 270 6.44 -14.69 -30.33
CA PRO A 270 7.76 -14.83 -30.97
C PRO A 270 7.71 -14.86 -32.50
N HIS A 271 6.61 -15.37 -33.08
CA HIS A 271 6.44 -15.55 -34.52
C HIS A 271 5.96 -14.27 -35.22
N VAL A 272 5.47 -13.28 -34.48
CA VAL A 272 4.99 -11.99 -35.01
C VAL A 272 6.14 -11.12 -35.52
N TRP A 273 7.38 -11.34 -35.07
CA TRP A 273 8.50 -10.45 -35.36
C TRP A 273 8.80 -10.30 -36.85
N GLU A 274 8.50 -11.33 -37.63
CA GLU A 274 8.73 -11.43 -39.07
C GLU A 274 7.64 -10.73 -39.91
N PHE A 275 6.53 -10.31 -39.28
CA PHE A 275 5.38 -9.71 -39.97
C PHE A 275 5.24 -8.21 -39.69
N SER A 276 4.62 -7.50 -40.64
CA SER A 276 4.19 -6.12 -40.42
C SER A 276 2.95 -6.10 -39.55
N LEU A 277 2.99 -5.32 -38.45
CA LEU A 277 1.86 -5.19 -37.54
C LEU A 277 0.67 -4.51 -38.24
N PRO A 278 -0.57 -4.96 -37.99
CA PRO A 278 -1.75 -4.30 -38.52
C PRO A 278 -1.92 -2.90 -37.93
N ALA A 279 -2.59 -2.03 -38.67
CA ALA A 279 -2.98 -0.72 -38.15
C ALA A 279 -3.88 -0.89 -36.90
N PRO A 280 -3.66 -0.11 -35.83
CA PRO A 280 -4.49 -0.13 -34.63
C PRO A 280 -5.99 0.03 -34.96
N ALA A 281 -6.84 -0.76 -34.31
CA ALA A 281 -8.28 -0.54 -34.37
C ALA A 281 -8.65 0.74 -33.63
N CYS A 282 -9.62 1.49 -34.15
CA CYS A 282 -10.04 2.78 -33.60
C CYS A 282 -10.56 2.73 -32.15
N TYR A 283 -10.95 1.55 -31.67
CA TYR A 283 -11.51 1.31 -30.34
C TYR A 283 -10.57 0.56 -29.39
N GLN A 284 -9.38 0.11 -29.82
CA GLN A 284 -8.58 -0.84 -29.02
C GLN A 284 -8.00 -0.26 -27.71
N GLY A 285 -7.94 1.07 -27.59
CA GLY A 285 -7.31 1.76 -26.46
C GLY A 285 -5.79 1.54 -26.41
N ARG A 286 -5.20 1.70 -25.22
CA ARG A 286 -3.80 1.39 -24.91
C ARG A 286 -3.73 0.30 -23.85
N LEU A 287 -2.79 -0.62 -24.02
CA LEU A 287 -2.41 -1.53 -22.94
C LEU A 287 -1.44 -0.81 -22.01
N ASP A 288 -1.71 -0.88 -20.71
CA ASP A 288 -0.82 -0.40 -19.66
C ASP A 288 -0.61 -1.51 -18.62
N PRO A 289 0.30 -2.47 -18.89
CA PRO A 289 0.54 -3.59 -17.98
C PRO A 289 1.01 -3.13 -16.58
N GLN A 290 1.73 -2.01 -16.49
CA GLN A 290 2.23 -1.49 -15.21
C GLN A 290 1.10 -0.95 -14.33
N ALA A 291 0.14 -0.24 -14.92
CA ALA A 291 -1.04 0.22 -14.21
C ALA A 291 -1.85 -0.98 -13.66
N VAL A 292 -1.99 -2.05 -14.46
CA VAL A 292 -2.69 -3.26 -14.05
C VAL A 292 -1.92 -4.02 -12.96
N ASP A 293 -0.60 -4.19 -13.09
CA ASP A 293 0.24 -4.83 -12.06
C ASP A 293 0.05 -4.16 -10.69
N ALA A 294 0.03 -2.82 -10.66
CA ALA A 294 -0.14 -2.05 -9.42
C ALA A 294 -1.50 -2.25 -8.75
N ILE A 295 -2.55 -2.58 -9.53
CA ILE A 295 -3.87 -2.94 -9.02
C ILE A 295 -3.90 -4.41 -8.59
N LEU A 296 -3.37 -5.31 -9.43
CA LEU A 296 -3.30 -6.75 -9.15
C LEU A 296 -2.53 -7.04 -7.86
N GLU A 297 -1.40 -6.37 -7.65
CA GLU A 297 -0.57 -6.50 -6.44
C GLU A 297 -1.37 -6.22 -5.16
N LYS A 298 -2.36 -5.31 -5.22
CA LYS A 298 -3.24 -5.00 -4.08
C LYS A 298 -4.45 -5.92 -4.03
N ARG A 299 -5.07 -6.21 -5.18
CA ARG A 299 -6.34 -6.95 -5.27
C ARG A 299 -6.14 -8.44 -4.97
N ILE A 300 -5.13 -9.08 -5.54
CA ILE A 300 -4.91 -10.53 -5.44
C ILE A 300 -4.81 -10.98 -3.98
N PRO A 301 -3.94 -10.41 -3.11
CA PRO A 301 -3.86 -10.84 -1.71
C PRO A 301 -5.16 -10.60 -0.95
N ARG A 302 -5.85 -9.49 -1.27
CA ARG A 302 -7.11 -9.12 -0.63
C ARG A 302 -8.24 -10.08 -1.00
N GLU A 303 -8.39 -10.39 -2.28
CA GLU A 303 -9.39 -11.35 -2.76
C GLU A 303 -9.07 -12.76 -2.25
N LYS A 304 -7.79 -13.14 -2.20
CA LYS A 304 -7.34 -14.39 -1.57
C LYS A 304 -7.79 -14.47 -0.12
N ALA A 305 -7.48 -13.46 0.69
CA ALA A 305 -7.88 -13.42 2.08
C ALA A 305 -9.41 -13.45 2.24
N LEU A 306 -10.15 -12.68 1.43
CA LEU A 306 -11.62 -12.60 1.54
C LEU A 306 -12.28 -13.91 1.13
N PHE A 307 -11.77 -14.54 0.09
CA PHE A 307 -12.27 -15.83 -0.38
C PHE A 307 -12.02 -16.91 0.68
N ARG A 308 -10.79 -17.02 1.22
CA ARG A 308 -10.45 -17.96 2.30
C ARG A 308 -11.29 -17.75 3.57
N TYR A 309 -11.57 -16.49 3.92
CA TYR A 309 -12.43 -16.15 5.06
C TYR A 309 -13.88 -16.58 4.83
N LEU A 310 -14.47 -16.26 3.68
CA LEU A 310 -15.85 -16.63 3.37
C LEU A 310 -16.02 -18.14 3.25
N LEU A 311 -14.99 -18.86 2.77
CA LEU A 311 -14.98 -20.33 2.81
C LEU A 311 -15.06 -20.85 4.24
N ARG A 312 -14.33 -20.25 5.20
CA ARG A 312 -14.42 -20.62 6.62
C ARG A 312 -15.83 -20.39 7.17
N GLU A 313 -16.44 -19.23 6.92
CA GLU A 313 -17.81 -18.95 7.36
C GLU A 313 -18.80 -20.00 6.82
N LEU A 314 -18.66 -20.38 5.55
CA LEU A 314 -19.49 -21.44 4.95
C LEU A 314 -19.31 -22.80 5.62
N MET A 315 -18.08 -23.15 6.02
CA MET A 315 -17.80 -24.39 6.74
C MET A 315 -18.36 -24.36 8.18
N GLU A 316 -18.19 -23.24 8.90
CA GLU A 316 -18.70 -23.06 10.26
C GLU A 316 -20.23 -23.09 10.32
N GLU A 317 -20.92 -22.50 9.35
CA GLU A 317 -22.39 -22.53 9.28
C GLU A 317 -22.93 -23.96 9.10
N LYS A 318 -22.24 -24.81 8.33
CA LYS A 318 -22.64 -26.21 8.13
C LYS A 318 -22.29 -27.10 9.34
N ASN A 319 -21.15 -26.85 9.99
CA ASN A 319 -20.70 -27.61 11.17
C ASN A 319 -21.46 -27.27 12.47
N ARG A 320 -22.36 -26.28 12.48
CA ARG A 320 -23.23 -25.95 13.63
C ARG A 320 -24.21 -27.07 14.06
N GLY A 321 -24.12 -28.27 13.48
CA GLY A 321 -24.94 -29.44 13.81
C GLY A 321 -24.19 -30.72 14.21
N GLU A 322 -22.87 -30.84 14.02
CA GLU A 322 -22.13 -32.08 14.30
C GLU A 322 -20.87 -31.81 15.15
N GLU A 323 -20.87 -32.32 16.39
CA GLU A 323 -19.71 -32.32 17.28
C GLU A 323 -18.70 -33.37 16.81
N GLY A 324 -17.72 -32.97 15.98
CA GLY A 324 -16.62 -33.84 15.56
C GLY A 324 -15.42 -33.08 15.00
N GLU A 325 -14.23 -33.37 15.55
CA GLU A 325 -12.92 -32.78 15.19
C GLU A 325 -12.37 -33.27 13.83
N THR A 326 -13.20 -33.33 12.79
CA THR A 326 -12.74 -33.64 11.42
C THR A 326 -12.80 -32.38 10.58
N LEU A 327 -11.64 -31.89 10.11
CA LEU A 327 -11.56 -30.83 9.11
C LEU A 327 -12.27 -31.31 7.84
N ALA A 328 -13.46 -30.79 7.57
CA ALA A 328 -14.23 -31.12 6.38
C ALA A 328 -13.41 -30.85 5.11
N SER A 329 -13.49 -31.76 4.14
CA SER A 329 -12.82 -31.64 2.85
C SER A 329 -13.61 -30.73 1.91
N LEU A 330 -12.97 -29.66 1.43
CA LEU A 330 -13.57 -28.71 0.51
C LEU A 330 -13.00 -28.94 -0.89
N ASP A 331 -13.88 -29.24 -1.83
CA ASP A 331 -13.56 -29.39 -3.25
C ASP A 331 -14.34 -28.35 -4.05
N VAL A 332 -13.68 -27.72 -5.03
CA VAL A 332 -14.33 -26.76 -5.93
C VAL A 332 -14.17 -27.25 -7.36
N ARG A 333 -15.30 -27.52 -8.02
CA ARG A 333 -15.34 -27.96 -9.43
C ARG A 333 -15.94 -26.87 -10.30
N ILE A 334 -15.23 -26.50 -11.35
CA ILE A 334 -15.68 -25.50 -12.33
C ILE A 334 -16.17 -26.24 -13.56
N HIS A 335 -17.44 -26.07 -13.91
CA HIS A 335 -18.07 -26.64 -15.10
C HIS A 335 -18.41 -25.53 -16.10
N PRO A 336 -18.18 -25.72 -17.41
CA PRO A 336 -18.72 -24.82 -18.43
C PRO A 336 -20.24 -24.84 -18.38
N ASP A 337 -20.88 -23.68 -18.32
CA ASP A 337 -22.33 -23.54 -18.35
C ASP A 337 -22.72 -22.33 -19.20
N GLU A 338 -23.08 -22.59 -20.45
CA GLU A 338 -23.46 -21.57 -21.44
C GLU A 338 -24.78 -20.87 -21.09
N SER A 339 -25.54 -21.36 -20.11
CA SER A 339 -26.77 -20.72 -19.64
C SER A 339 -26.53 -19.61 -18.63
N LEU A 340 -25.34 -19.57 -18.02
CA LEU A 340 -24.96 -18.53 -17.06
C LEU A 340 -24.25 -17.36 -17.76
N PRO A 341 -24.48 -16.11 -17.34
CA PRO A 341 -23.81 -14.93 -17.90
C PRO A 341 -22.28 -15.04 -17.88
N GLU A 342 -21.73 -15.78 -16.92
CA GLU A 342 -20.29 -15.97 -16.72
C GLU A 342 -19.70 -17.16 -17.50
N GLY A 343 -20.54 -17.96 -18.16
CA GLY A 343 -20.13 -19.13 -18.95
C GLY A 343 -19.60 -20.31 -18.12
N LEU A 344 -19.57 -20.17 -16.79
CA LEU A 344 -19.02 -21.12 -15.84
C LEU A 344 -19.99 -21.28 -14.68
N ARG A 345 -20.30 -22.52 -14.34
CA ARG A 345 -20.96 -22.90 -13.10
C ARG A 345 -19.90 -23.44 -12.16
N VAL A 346 -19.78 -22.84 -10.99
CA VAL A 346 -18.88 -23.36 -9.97
C VAL A 346 -19.68 -24.12 -8.92
N GLU A 347 -19.28 -25.35 -8.68
CA GLU A 347 -19.85 -26.25 -7.70
C GLU A 347 -18.86 -26.39 -6.56
N ILE A 348 -19.26 -25.95 -5.37
CA ILE A 348 -18.49 -26.12 -4.15
C ILE A 348 -19.07 -27.34 -3.44
N THR A 349 -18.26 -28.37 -3.23
CA THR A 349 -18.62 -29.57 -2.47
C THR A 349 -17.89 -29.56 -1.14
N LEU A 350 -18.62 -29.83 -0.07
CA LEU A 350 -18.07 -29.97 1.28
C LEU A 350 -18.41 -31.37 1.77
N ASP A 351 -17.38 -32.22 1.85
CA ASP A 351 -17.48 -33.69 2.01
C ASP A 351 -18.41 -34.34 0.98
N ASP A 352 -18.14 -34.09 -0.31
CA ASP A 352 -18.92 -34.58 -1.47
C ASP A 352 -20.38 -34.09 -1.59
N GLU A 353 -20.84 -33.19 -0.72
CA GLU A 353 -22.17 -32.58 -0.81
C GLU A 353 -22.15 -31.16 -1.40
N PRO A 354 -23.00 -30.84 -2.40
CA PRO A 354 -23.01 -29.53 -3.04
C PRO A 354 -23.59 -28.45 -2.12
N VAL A 355 -22.87 -27.32 -2.02
CA VAL A 355 -23.26 -26.13 -1.27
C VAL A 355 -23.45 -24.97 -2.24
N ALA A 356 -24.56 -24.23 -2.11
CA ALA A 356 -24.80 -23.03 -2.90
C ALA A 356 -24.07 -21.82 -2.27
N PRO A 357 -23.02 -21.28 -2.92
CA PRO A 357 -22.29 -20.13 -2.39
C PRO A 357 -23.12 -18.84 -2.41
N PRO A 358 -22.97 -17.95 -1.40
CA PRO A 358 -23.54 -16.61 -1.41
C PRO A 358 -23.05 -15.78 -2.61
N ASP A 359 -23.84 -14.79 -3.04
CA ASP A 359 -23.52 -13.92 -4.19
C ASP A 359 -22.14 -13.26 -4.11
N VAL A 360 -21.67 -12.94 -2.90
CA VAL A 360 -20.35 -12.33 -2.70
C VAL A 360 -19.23 -13.30 -3.01
N VAL A 361 -19.41 -14.58 -2.67
CA VAL A 361 -18.45 -15.65 -2.97
C VAL A 361 -18.42 -15.89 -4.47
N ASN A 362 -19.59 -15.95 -5.12
CA ASN A 362 -19.68 -16.04 -6.59
C ASN A 362 -18.90 -14.92 -7.27
N LYS A 363 -19.14 -13.65 -6.91
CA LYS A 363 -18.42 -12.49 -7.48
C LYS A 363 -16.91 -12.57 -7.30
N LEU A 364 -16.42 -13.06 -6.16
CA LEU A 364 -15.00 -13.25 -5.92
C LEU A 364 -14.42 -14.36 -6.79
N MET A 365 -15.14 -15.45 -6.96
CA MET A 365 -14.72 -16.55 -7.84
C MET A 365 -14.64 -16.07 -9.27
N THR A 366 -15.63 -15.34 -9.75
CA THR A 366 -15.61 -14.67 -11.07
C THR A 366 -14.37 -13.80 -11.23
N SER A 367 -14.02 -13.05 -10.19
CA SER A 367 -12.85 -12.17 -10.15
C SER A 367 -11.55 -12.97 -10.25
N ILE A 368 -11.39 -14.01 -9.41
CA ILE A 368 -10.20 -14.86 -9.34
C ILE A 368 -10.01 -15.62 -10.66
N ILE A 369 -11.08 -16.22 -11.19
CA ILE A 369 -11.06 -16.96 -12.46
C ILE A 369 -10.69 -16.04 -13.63
N GLN A 370 -11.09 -14.77 -13.62
CA GLN A 370 -10.67 -13.83 -14.66
C GLN A 370 -9.17 -13.54 -14.64
N ASP A 371 -8.55 -13.54 -13.46
CA ASP A 371 -7.13 -13.24 -13.30
C ASP A 371 -6.24 -14.46 -13.59
N PHE A 372 -6.66 -15.65 -13.15
CA PHE A 372 -5.85 -16.87 -13.19
C PHE A 372 -6.34 -17.94 -14.17
N GLY A 373 -7.57 -17.83 -14.68
CA GLY A 373 -8.23 -18.85 -15.50
C GLY A 373 -8.90 -19.97 -14.70
N GLU A 374 -8.42 -20.22 -13.48
CA GLU A 374 -8.94 -21.17 -12.50
C GLU A 374 -8.75 -20.64 -11.07
N ILE A 375 -9.30 -21.31 -10.06
CA ILE A 375 -9.06 -20.93 -8.66
C ILE A 375 -7.81 -21.70 -8.18
N PRO A 376 -6.71 -21.02 -7.80
CA PRO A 376 -5.51 -21.73 -7.35
C PRO A 376 -5.74 -22.50 -6.04
N ASP A 377 -5.07 -23.64 -5.86
CA ASP A 377 -5.22 -24.50 -4.67
C ASP A 377 -5.01 -23.75 -3.34
N GLU A 378 -4.11 -22.77 -3.31
CA GLU A 378 -3.85 -21.94 -2.12
C GLU A 378 -5.05 -21.10 -1.66
N TYR A 379 -6.02 -20.85 -2.55
CA TYR A 379 -7.26 -20.14 -2.25
C TYR A 379 -8.31 -21.06 -1.63
N LEU A 380 -8.20 -22.37 -1.86
CA LEU A 380 -9.13 -23.38 -1.35
C LEU A 380 -8.84 -23.77 0.10
N MET A 381 -7.68 -23.39 0.64
CA MET A 381 -7.37 -23.57 2.05
C MET A 381 -8.17 -22.55 2.89
N PRO A 382 -9.08 -22.98 3.78
CA PRO A 382 -9.85 -22.06 4.60
C PRO A 382 -8.94 -21.15 5.42
N ALA A 383 -9.48 -19.98 5.76
CA ALA A 383 -8.85 -19.09 6.71
C ALA A 383 -8.66 -19.82 8.05
N GLY A 384 -7.50 -19.67 8.70
CA GLY A 384 -7.29 -20.21 10.04
C GLY A 384 -8.27 -19.59 11.05
N PRO A 385 -8.49 -20.18 12.24
CA PRO A 385 -9.42 -19.65 13.26
C PRO A 385 -9.09 -18.21 13.73
N PHE A 386 -7.87 -17.73 13.45
CA PHE A 386 -7.39 -16.38 13.81
C PHE A 386 -7.34 -15.40 12.63
N GLU A 387 -7.73 -15.81 11.41
CA GLU A 387 -7.76 -14.93 10.23
C GLU A 387 -9.05 -14.07 10.22
N TYR A 388 -8.89 -12.75 10.08
CA TYR A 388 -9.96 -11.74 10.18
C TYR A 388 -10.83 -11.61 8.92
N ASN A 389 -12.05 -11.08 9.08
CA ASN A 389 -12.92 -10.68 7.98
C ASN A 389 -12.30 -9.55 7.14
N PRO A 390 -12.06 -9.75 5.84
CA PRO A 390 -11.46 -8.70 5.00
C PRO A 390 -12.45 -7.59 4.60
N ARG A 391 -13.76 -7.73 4.88
CA ARG A 391 -14.74 -6.64 4.70
C ARG A 391 -14.52 -5.47 5.67
N ASP A 392 -13.85 -5.69 6.79
CA ASP A 392 -13.46 -4.64 7.74
C ASP A 392 -12.30 -3.75 7.23
N LEU A 393 -11.72 -4.10 6.07
CA LEU A 393 -10.63 -3.34 5.43
C LEU A 393 -11.13 -2.21 4.52
N ASP A 394 -12.39 -2.28 4.05
CA ASP A 394 -12.88 -1.53 2.89
C ASP A 394 -13.47 -0.15 3.21
N GLN A 395 -13.46 0.26 4.48
CA GLN A 395 -13.99 1.56 4.86
C GLN A 395 -13.04 2.70 4.44
N ASN A 396 -13.62 3.61 3.67
CA ASN A 396 -13.09 4.90 3.21
C ASN A 396 -12.22 5.57 4.31
N PRO A 397 -11.00 6.03 4.00
CA PRO A 397 -10.07 6.62 4.99
C PRO A 397 -10.64 7.75 5.83
N ASP A 398 -11.66 8.46 5.31
CA ASP A 398 -12.32 9.60 5.95
C ASP A 398 -13.60 9.23 6.73
N ASP A 399 -14.17 8.02 6.53
CA ASP A 399 -15.41 7.58 7.22
C ASP A 399 -15.16 6.91 8.59
N VAL A 400 -13.92 6.96 9.09
CA VAL A 400 -13.48 6.40 10.39
C VAL A 400 -14.25 6.99 11.59
N TRP A 401 -15.03 8.05 11.39
CA TRP A 401 -15.81 8.70 12.45
C TRP A 401 -17.23 8.15 12.66
N ARG A 402 -17.68 7.13 11.91
CA ARG A 402 -19.08 6.63 12.02
C ARG A 402 -19.27 5.13 12.24
N GLY A 403 -18.21 4.32 12.27
CA GLY A 403 -18.30 2.86 12.52
C GLY A 403 -17.81 2.46 13.91
N THR A 404 -18.42 1.42 14.47
CA THR A 404 -18.17 0.76 15.76
C THR A 404 -16.73 0.25 15.94
N TYR A 405 -15.75 1.14 16.06
CA TYR A 405 -14.37 0.82 16.44
C TYR A 405 -14.14 0.92 17.97
N HIS A 406 -15.23 0.91 18.74
CA HIS A 406 -15.21 0.76 20.19
C HIS A 406 -15.41 -0.72 20.54
N GLU A 407 -14.44 -1.56 20.19
CA GLU A 407 -14.30 -2.87 20.82
C GLU A 407 -13.19 -2.77 21.87
N GLU A 408 -13.40 -3.41 23.02
CA GLU A 408 -12.43 -3.49 24.12
C GLU A 408 -11.08 -4.02 23.60
N GLY A 409 -9.98 -3.30 23.83
CA GLY A 409 -8.61 -3.77 23.50
C GLY A 409 -7.90 -3.11 22.30
N ALA A 410 -8.49 -2.09 21.64
CA ALA A 410 -7.83 -1.35 20.54
C ALA A 410 -7.16 -0.05 21.02
N PHE A 411 -5.85 0.08 20.80
CA PHE A 411 -5.02 1.23 21.16
C PHE A 411 -4.59 2.03 19.93
N LEU A 412 -4.68 3.36 19.99
CA LEU A 412 -4.33 4.25 18.89
C LEU A 412 -2.95 4.86 19.10
N TYR A 413 -2.09 4.79 18.09
CA TYR A 413 -0.75 5.36 18.10
C TYR A 413 -0.50 6.29 16.91
N ASN A 414 0.35 7.27 17.14
CA ASN A 414 0.83 8.17 16.10
C ASN A 414 1.91 7.48 15.27
N GLU A 415 1.95 7.77 13.98
CA GLU A 415 3.02 7.31 13.08
C GLU A 415 3.86 8.49 12.62
N TRP A 416 5.18 8.30 12.57
CA TRP A 416 6.09 9.30 12.04
C TRP A 416 6.17 9.23 10.51
N ASP A 417 5.78 10.31 9.85
CA ASP A 417 5.96 10.46 8.41
C ASP A 417 7.27 11.21 8.14
N TYR A 418 8.31 10.48 7.70
CA TYR A 418 9.63 11.06 7.44
C TYR A 418 9.62 12.09 6.29
N ARG A 419 8.71 11.94 5.31
CA ARG A 419 8.61 12.85 4.16
C ARG A 419 8.01 14.18 4.60
N ARG A 420 7.02 14.14 5.50
CA ARG A 420 6.38 15.33 6.09
C ARG A 420 7.12 15.91 7.29
N ARG A 421 8.05 15.15 7.89
CA ARG A 421 8.71 15.46 9.17
C ARG A 421 7.70 15.79 10.28
N HIS A 422 6.56 15.10 10.27
CA HIS A 422 5.49 15.32 11.24
C HIS A 422 4.76 14.01 11.51
N TYR A 423 4.13 13.92 12.68
CA TYR A 423 3.29 12.79 13.05
C TYR A 423 1.95 12.82 12.31
N ARG A 424 1.51 11.64 11.87
CA ARG A 424 0.11 11.34 11.54
C ARG A 424 -0.57 10.92 12.84
N LYS A 425 -1.57 11.70 13.26
CA LYS A 425 -2.26 11.48 14.53
C LYS A 425 -3.19 10.28 14.48
N ASN A 426 -3.22 9.46 15.53
CA ASN A 426 -4.11 8.29 15.68
C ASN A 426 -4.15 7.43 14.41
N TRP A 427 -2.98 7.25 13.81
CA TRP A 427 -2.86 6.68 12.48
C TRP A 427 -2.79 5.16 12.51
N CYS A 428 -2.20 4.61 13.57
CA CYS A 428 -2.01 3.18 13.75
C CYS A 428 -2.91 2.64 14.86
N VAL A 429 -3.50 1.46 14.64
CA VAL A 429 -4.34 0.74 15.59
C VAL A 429 -3.59 -0.53 16.00
N VAL A 430 -3.34 -0.65 17.30
CA VAL A 430 -2.69 -1.82 17.94
C VAL A 430 -3.74 -2.59 18.73
N ARG A 431 -3.77 -3.91 18.60
CA ARG A 431 -4.66 -4.79 19.36
C ARG A 431 -3.85 -5.79 20.16
N GLU A 432 -4.29 -6.06 21.38
CA GLU A 432 -3.69 -7.07 22.24
C GLU A 432 -4.54 -8.34 22.25
N THR A 433 -3.92 -9.49 22.00
CA THR A 433 -4.57 -10.81 21.99
C THR A 433 -3.67 -11.84 22.68
N ASP A 434 -4.23 -12.82 23.37
CA ASP A 434 -3.43 -13.92 23.95
C ASP A 434 -3.06 -14.97 22.90
N VAL A 435 -1.84 -15.51 22.98
CA VAL A 435 -1.44 -16.67 22.14
C VAL A 435 -2.13 -17.94 22.64
N ALA A 436 -2.72 -18.71 21.73
CA ALA A 436 -3.30 -20.01 22.05
C ALA A 436 -2.21 -20.99 22.51
N PRO A 437 -2.35 -21.60 23.70
CA PRO A 437 -1.36 -22.53 24.24
C PRO A 437 -1.34 -23.83 23.43
N VAL A 438 -0.14 -24.27 23.02
CA VAL A 438 0.08 -25.58 22.40
C VAL A 438 0.89 -26.45 23.36
N HIS A 439 0.27 -27.50 23.89
CA HIS A 439 0.91 -28.41 24.84
C HIS A 439 1.72 -29.50 24.11
N ASP A 440 2.89 -29.14 23.59
CA ASP A 440 3.82 -30.05 22.93
C ASP A 440 5.12 -30.28 23.75
N ASP A 441 6.00 -31.11 23.20
CA ASP A 441 7.33 -31.38 23.78
C ASP A 441 8.42 -30.43 23.25
N PHE A 442 8.08 -29.32 22.58
CA PHE A 442 9.08 -28.43 21.98
C PHE A 442 10.05 -27.86 23.03
N VAL A 443 9.53 -27.21 24.07
CA VAL A 443 10.35 -26.60 25.14
C VAL A 443 11.23 -27.65 25.82
N ALA A 444 10.69 -28.82 26.14
CA ALA A 444 11.43 -29.91 26.77
C ALA A 444 12.57 -30.44 25.87
N ARG A 445 12.32 -30.57 24.57
CA ARG A 445 13.33 -30.97 23.58
C ARG A 445 14.43 -29.92 23.46
N THR A 446 14.09 -28.63 23.40
CA THR A 446 15.05 -27.51 23.33
C THR A 446 15.97 -27.48 24.54
N LEU A 447 15.41 -27.59 25.75
CA LEU A 447 16.18 -27.64 27.00
C LEU A 447 17.17 -28.81 27.03
N LYS A 448 16.75 -29.97 26.51
CA LYS A 448 17.62 -31.16 26.41
C LYS A 448 18.73 -30.95 25.38
N LYS A 449 18.38 -30.44 24.20
CA LYS A 449 19.30 -30.13 23.08
C LYS A 449 20.42 -29.19 23.52
N TYR A 450 20.08 -28.13 24.26
CA TYR A 450 21.02 -27.09 24.69
C TYR A 450 21.40 -27.17 26.18
N SER A 451 21.28 -28.33 26.81
CA SER A 451 21.57 -28.53 28.24
C SER A 451 22.97 -28.08 28.66
N ARG A 452 24.00 -28.33 27.83
CA ARG A 452 25.37 -27.85 28.07
C ARG A 452 25.48 -26.34 27.98
N LEU A 453 24.84 -25.76 26.96
CA LEU A 453 24.82 -24.32 26.76
C LEU A 453 24.18 -23.64 27.97
N LEU A 454 23.03 -24.14 28.45
CA LEU A 454 22.34 -23.64 29.65
C LEU A 454 23.21 -23.61 30.90
N ILE A 455 24.13 -24.56 31.07
CA ILE A 455 25.10 -24.55 32.18
C ILE A 455 26.06 -23.37 32.03
N ASP A 456 26.54 -23.10 30.81
CA ASP A 456 27.43 -21.98 30.53
C ASP A 456 26.70 -20.63 30.61
N ILE A 457 25.45 -20.55 30.13
CA ILE A 457 24.55 -19.41 30.34
C ILE A 457 24.47 -19.14 31.84
N ARG A 458 24.09 -20.17 32.61
CA ARG A 458 23.93 -20.07 34.06
C ARG A 458 25.17 -19.54 34.74
N LYS A 459 26.35 -20.13 34.47
CA LYS A 459 27.62 -19.66 35.04
C LYS A 459 27.93 -18.20 34.67
N THR A 460 27.68 -17.82 33.43
CA THR A 460 27.97 -16.46 32.94
C THR A 460 27.04 -15.45 33.59
N PHE A 461 25.77 -15.78 33.77
CA PHE A 461 24.76 -14.91 34.38
C PHE A 461 24.83 -14.91 35.92
N GLU A 462 25.21 -16.02 36.56
CA GLU A 462 25.55 -16.05 38.00
C GLU A 462 26.76 -15.15 38.29
N ALA A 463 27.80 -15.18 37.44
CA ALA A 463 28.94 -14.28 37.57
C ALA A 463 28.57 -12.79 37.36
N LEU A 464 27.47 -12.49 36.66
CA LEU A 464 26.92 -11.14 36.54
C LEU A 464 26.07 -10.73 37.74
N ARG A 465 25.53 -11.70 38.49
CA ARG A 465 24.80 -11.46 39.74
C ARG A 465 25.76 -11.13 40.90
N ASP A 466 26.98 -11.67 40.86
CA ASP A 466 28.00 -11.56 41.91
C ASP A 466 28.86 -10.28 41.85
N SER A 467 28.37 -9.18 41.27
CA SER A 467 29.08 -7.88 41.33
C SER A 467 28.92 -7.18 42.70
N ASP A 468 29.06 -7.93 43.79
CA ASP A 468 29.27 -7.38 45.13
C ASP A 468 30.67 -6.77 45.16
N HIS A 469 30.76 -5.46 44.90
CA HIS A 469 32.03 -4.77 44.96
C HIS A 469 32.34 -4.38 46.40
N ARG A 470 33.41 -4.98 46.94
CA ARG A 470 33.97 -4.55 48.22
C ARG A 470 34.70 -3.22 48.02
N LEU A 471 34.04 -2.12 48.39
CA LEU A 471 34.64 -0.80 48.36
C LEU A 471 35.75 -0.75 49.42
N LYS A 472 36.97 -0.46 48.97
CA LYS A 472 38.18 -0.27 49.78
C LYS A 472 38.32 1.18 50.22
N ARG A 473 39.16 1.46 51.22
CA ARG A 473 39.42 2.80 51.77
C ARG A 473 38.16 3.61 52.10
N GLN A 474 37.27 3.05 52.93
CA GLN A 474 36.07 3.70 53.43
C GLN A 474 36.27 4.14 54.89
N SER A 475 35.64 5.24 55.30
CA SER A 475 35.73 5.75 56.69
C SER A 475 34.95 4.91 57.71
N PHE A 476 34.05 4.04 57.24
CA PHE A 476 33.29 3.09 58.04
C PHE A 476 32.88 1.88 57.18
N GLY A 477 32.77 0.69 57.77
CA GLY A 477 32.39 -0.52 57.04
C GLY A 477 32.48 -1.81 57.86
N ASP A 478 32.10 -2.92 57.24
CA ASP A 478 31.89 -4.23 57.88
C ASP A 478 33.19 -5.04 58.07
N GLY A 479 34.30 -4.56 57.51
CA GLY A 479 35.62 -5.18 57.69
C GLY A 479 36.75 -4.17 57.54
N ILE A 480 37.96 -4.55 57.91
CA ILE A 480 39.15 -3.69 57.84
C ILE A 480 39.84 -3.86 56.49
N ASP A 481 40.23 -2.74 55.87
CA ASP A 481 41.08 -2.71 54.68
C ASP A 481 42.54 -2.77 55.14
N ILE A 482 43.16 -3.94 55.02
CA ILE A 482 44.52 -4.18 55.51
C ILE A 482 45.53 -3.28 54.79
N ASP A 483 45.34 -3.02 53.50
CA ASP A 483 46.27 -2.18 52.72
C ASP A 483 46.24 -0.74 53.24
N ALA A 484 45.03 -0.19 53.44
CA ALA A 484 44.84 1.16 53.99
C ALA A 484 45.31 1.25 55.45
N PHE A 485 45.11 0.20 56.24
CA PHE A 485 45.59 0.13 57.62
C PHE A 485 47.12 0.12 57.70
N VAL A 486 47.79 -0.64 56.84
CA VAL A 486 49.26 -0.68 56.79
C VAL A 486 49.83 0.67 56.37
N GLU A 487 49.22 1.35 55.39
CA GLU A 487 49.58 2.71 54.99
C GLU A 487 49.41 3.71 56.15
N ALA A 488 48.22 3.75 56.76
CA ALA A 488 47.94 4.65 57.87
C ALA A 488 48.81 4.39 59.10
N TRP A 489 49.16 3.12 59.36
CA TRP A 489 50.09 2.73 60.44
C TRP A 489 51.51 3.23 60.17
N CYS A 490 51.99 3.11 58.92
CA CYS A 490 53.27 3.65 58.50
C CYS A 490 53.30 5.20 58.60
N ASP A 491 52.24 5.87 58.16
CA ASP A 491 52.13 7.33 58.24
C ASP A 491 52.09 7.82 59.70
N ALA A 492 51.34 7.15 60.57
CA ALA A 492 51.31 7.44 62.00
C ALA A 492 52.69 7.30 62.66
N HIS A 493 53.44 6.24 62.31
CA HIS A 493 54.78 5.99 62.86
C HIS A 493 55.86 6.90 62.28
N THR A 494 55.59 7.58 61.18
CA THR A 494 56.51 8.55 60.55
C THR A 494 56.13 10.01 60.83
N GLY A 495 55.13 10.25 61.68
CA GLY A 495 54.69 11.59 62.10
C GLY A 495 53.87 12.34 61.06
N ARG A 496 53.29 11.63 60.09
CA ARG A 496 52.37 12.18 59.08
C ARG A 496 50.92 12.02 59.54
N GLU A 497 50.03 12.82 58.97
CA GLU A 497 48.60 12.72 59.23
C GLU A 497 48.05 11.43 58.60
N SER A 498 47.41 10.58 59.40
CA SER A 498 46.83 9.31 58.95
C SER A 498 45.45 9.52 58.34
N ASP A 499 45.13 8.81 57.25
CA ASP A 499 43.79 8.79 56.66
C ASP A 499 42.86 7.88 57.49
N ASP A 500 41.67 8.34 57.83
CA ASP A 500 40.68 7.60 58.62
C ASP A 500 39.90 6.55 57.80
N ARG A 501 40.20 6.44 56.50
CA ARG A 501 39.57 5.52 55.56
C ARG A 501 40.11 4.09 55.64
N LEU A 502 39.96 3.44 56.80
CA LEU A 502 40.57 2.13 57.09
C LEU A 502 39.66 0.93 56.85
N PHE A 503 38.42 1.14 56.42
CA PHE A 503 37.40 0.11 56.36
C PHE A 503 37.09 -0.31 54.92
N THR A 504 36.56 -1.51 54.81
CA THR A 504 35.92 -2.04 53.62
C THR A 504 34.41 -2.10 53.84
N ARG A 505 33.64 -1.76 52.82
CA ARG A 505 32.17 -1.87 52.85
C ARG A 505 31.72 -2.74 51.67
N MET A 506 30.83 -3.70 51.93
CA MET A 506 30.21 -4.43 50.83
C MET A 506 29.16 -3.53 50.18
N HIS A 507 29.36 -3.18 48.91
CA HIS A 507 28.36 -2.48 48.14
C HIS A 507 27.55 -3.50 47.36
N LYS A 508 26.33 -3.76 47.84
CA LYS A 508 25.33 -4.52 47.10
C LYS A 508 24.56 -3.53 46.23
N GLU A 509 24.74 -3.62 44.92
CA GLU A 509 23.83 -2.92 44.01
C GLU A 509 22.54 -3.74 43.91
N ASP A 510 21.43 -3.19 44.38
CA ASP A 510 20.11 -3.78 44.14
C ASP A 510 19.81 -3.65 42.64
N ARG A 511 20.01 -4.77 41.94
CA ARG A 511 19.78 -4.89 40.50
C ARG A 511 18.27 -4.92 40.24
N ASP A 512 17.75 -3.81 39.74
CA ASP A 512 16.33 -3.63 39.44
C ASP A 512 16.13 -3.35 37.94
N ILE A 513 16.00 -4.45 37.18
CA ILE A 513 15.92 -4.45 35.72
C ILE A 513 14.59 -5.06 35.28
N ALA A 514 13.89 -4.38 34.38
CA ALA A 514 12.72 -4.91 33.66
C ALA A 514 13.07 -5.13 32.18
N VAL A 515 12.76 -6.33 31.67
CA VAL A 515 13.11 -6.75 30.31
C VAL A 515 11.83 -7.09 29.54
N MET A 516 11.60 -6.44 28.42
CA MET A 516 10.50 -6.76 27.51
C MET A 516 11.07 -7.43 26.26
N PHE A 517 10.65 -8.67 25.98
CA PHE A 517 10.93 -9.31 24.70
C PHE A 517 9.82 -9.01 23.70
N MET A 518 10.21 -8.46 22.57
CA MET A 518 9.38 -8.26 21.39
C MET A 518 9.81 -9.29 20.34
N VAL A 519 9.00 -10.32 20.13
CA VAL A 519 9.29 -11.44 19.23
C VAL A 519 8.56 -11.23 17.92
N ASP A 520 9.30 -11.23 16.82
CA ASP A 520 8.72 -11.16 15.49
C ASP A 520 8.03 -12.47 15.17
N MET A 521 6.76 -12.37 14.77
CA MET A 521 6.00 -13.53 14.31
C MET A 521 5.64 -13.40 12.84
N SER A 522 6.23 -12.46 12.09
CA SER A 522 5.97 -12.29 10.66
C SER A 522 6.70 -13.31 9.78
N GLY A 523 6.12 -13.61 8.61
CA GLY A 523 6.76 -14.30 7.49
C GLY A 523 7.08 -15.79 7.70
N SER A 524 6.83 -16.61 6.69
CA SER A 524 7.18 -18.04 6.65
C SER A 524 8.70 -18.27 6.47
N THR A 525 9.55 -17.48 7.11
CA THR A 525 10.97 -17.39 6.76
C THR A 525 11.69 -18.67 7.21
N LYS A 526 11.67 -19.68 6.32
CA LYS A 526 12.38 -20.97 6.35
C LYS A 526 12.31 -21.63 7.73
N GLY A 527 11.33 -22.51 8.00
CA GLY A 527 11.00 -23.10 9.31
C GLY A 527 12.11 -23.34 10.36
N TRP A 528 13.37 -23.55 9.97
CA TRP A 528 14.52 -23.54 10.88
C TRP A 528 14.79 -22.20 11.59
N VAL A 529 14.45 -21.03 11.01
CA VAL A 529 14.66 -19.71 11.64
C VAL A 529 13.63 -19.47 12.74
N ASN A 530 12.35 -19.76 12.47
CA ASN A 530 11.29 -19.68 13.48
C ASN A 530 11.59 -20.63 14.66
N ASP A 531 12.00 -21.87 14.35
CA ASP A 531 12.48 -22.79 15.37
C ASP A 531 13.66 -22.20 16.16
N ALA A 532 14.63 -21.57 15.50
CA ALA A 532 15.78 -20.95 16.16
C ALA A 532 15.39 -19.75 17.04
N GLU A 533 14.41 -18.93 16.65
CA GLU A 533 13.89 -17.81 17.44
C GLU A 533 13.15 -18.30 18.68
N ARG A 534 12.26 -19.28 18.53
CA ARG A 534 11.57 -19.94 19.64
C ARG A 534 12.55 -20.66 20.57
N GLU A 535 13.53 -21.35 20.02
CA GLU A 535 14.62 -21.99 20.81
C GLU A 535 15.40 -20.93 21.60
N SER A 536 15.74 -19.80 20.97
CA SER A 536 16.45 -18.68 21.59
C SER A 536 15.64 -18.04 22.72
N LEU A 537 14.34 -17.82 22.50
CA LEU A 537 13.42 -17.28 23.48
C LEU A 537 13.33 -18.17 24.72
N VAL A 538 13.21 -19.50 24.54
CA VAL A 538 13.20 -20.46 25.66
C VAL A 538 14.49 -20.38 26.47
N LEU A 539 15.65 -20.32 25.79
CA LEU A 539 16.95 -20.23 26.47
C LEU A 539 17.12 -18.93 27.26
N LEU A 540 16.62 -17.81 26.72
CA LEU A 540 16.67 -16.51 27.37
C LEU A 540 15.71 -16.41 28.56
N ALA A 541 14.49 -16.91 28.41
CA ALA A 541 13.51 -16.96 29.50
C ALA A 541 14.05 -17.79 30.67
N GLU A 542 14.63 -18.96 30.40
CA GLU A 542 15.23 -19.82 31.43
C GLU A 542 16.47 -19.19 32.10
N ALA A 543 17.21 -18.35 31.38
CA ALA A 543 18.30 -17.58 31.95
C ALA A 543 17.76 -16.51 32.92
N LEU A 544 16.77 -15.73 32.49
CA LEU A 544 16.18 -14.62 33.26
C LEU A 544 15.43 -15.08 34.50
N GLU A 545 14.71 -16.19 34.40
CA GLU A 545 14.04 -16.81 35.53
C GLU A 545 15.03 -17.16 36.66
N ARG A 546 16.27 -17.54 36.30
CA ARG A 546 17.34 -17.84 37.28
C ARG A 546 18.02 -16.60 37.83
N LEU A 547 18.11 -15.52 37.05
CA LEU A 547 18.61 -14.23 37.51
C LEU A 547 17.66 -13.57 38.50
N GLY A 548 16.36 -13.83 38.36
CA GLY A 548 15.31 -13.17 39.15
C GLY A 548 14.96 -11.77 38.64
N ASP A 549 15.32 -11.46 37.38
CA ASP A 549 14.93 -10.20 36.74
C ASP A 549 13.46 -10.26 36.30
N LYS A 550 12.77 -9.12 36.35
CA LYS A 550 11.38 -9.04 35.85
C LYS A 550 11.41 -9.03 34.33
N TYR A 551 10.65 -9.92 33.70
CA TYR A 551 10.53 -9.92 32.25
C TYR A 551 9.13 -10.23 31.75
N ALA A 552 8.82 -9.71 30.57
CA ALA A 552 7.60 -9.96 29.83
C ALA A 552 7.93 -10.33 28.38
N ILE A 553 7.05 -11.09 27.74
CA ILE A 553 7.22 -11.61 26.38
C ILE A 553 5.95 -11.29 25.60
N TYR A 554 6.14 -10.58 24.49
CA TYR A 554 5.09 -10.27 23.55
C TYR A 554 5.54 -10.60 22.12
N GLY A 555 4.68 -11.28 21.37
CA GLY A 555 4.81 -11.44 19.93
C GLY A 555 4.23 -10.24 19.20
N PHE A 556 4.68 -9.96 17.99
CA PHE A 556 4.04 -8.94 17.15
C PHE A 556 3.92 -9.41 15.71
N THR A 557 2.85 -8.97 15.06
CA THR A 557 2.68 -9.02 13.60
C THR A 557 2.01 -7.73 13.14
N GLY A 558 2.24 -7.36 11.89
CA GLY A 558 1.59 -6.21 11.27
C GLY A 558 1.13 -6.58 9.88
N MET A 559 -0.07 -6.14 9.49
CA MET A 559 -0.53 -6.25 8.11
C MET A 559 -0.95 -4.89 7.54
N SER A 560 -1.20 -3.89 8.38
CA SER A 560 -1.41 -2.50 7.93
C SER A 560 -1.40 -1.55 9.12
N ARG A 561 -1.51 -0.24 8.87
CA ARG A 561 -1.73 0.77 9.92
C ARG A 561 -2.94 0.45 10.82
N LYS A 562 -3.98 -0.20 10.30
CA LYS A 562 -5.18 -0.54 11.08
C LYS A 562 -5.11 -1.90 11.76
N ARG A 563 -4.05 -2.68 11.53
CA ARG A 563 -3.86 -4.05 12.02
C ARG A 563 -2.41 -4.29 12.42
N CYS A 564 -2.08 -3.81 13.61
CA CYS A 564 -0.86 -4.19 14.33
C CYS A 564 -1.29 -5.07 15.50
N ASP A 565 -1.16 -6.38 15.38
CA ASP A 565 -1.55 -7.30 16.43
C ASP A 565 -0.34 -7.61 17.32
N LEU A 566 -0.58 -7.52 18.62
CA LEU A 566 0.39 -7.71 19.68
C LEU A 566 -0.10 -8.90 20.50
N PHE A 567 0.72 -9.93 20.54
CA PHE A 567 0.35 -11.19 21.14
C PHE A 567 0.97 -11.35 22.50
N HIS A 568 0.14 -11.40 23.52
CA HIS A 568 0.57 -11.61 24.88
C HIS A 568 0.97 -13.09 25.09
N ILE A 569 2.21 -13.30 25.50
CA ILE A 569 2.75 -14.63 25.84
C ILE A 569 2.98 -14.73 27.35
N LYS A 570 3.60 -13.69 27.93
CA LYS A 570 3.90 -13.59 29.36
C LYS A 570 3.94 -12.13 29.82
N ASP A 571 3.23 -11.80 30.89
CA ASP A 571 3.33 -10.47 31.53
C ASP A 571 4.44 -10.45 32.61
N PHE A 572 4.81 -9.27 33.09
CA PHE A 572 5.83 -9.08 34.13
C PHE A 572 5.50 -9.80 35.44
N GLN A 573 4.22 -9.87 35.81
CA GLN A 573 3.76 -10.50 37.06
C GLN A 573 3.44 -11.99 36.88
N GLU A 574 3.36 -12.48 35.64
CA GLU A 574 3.01 -13.86 35.36
C GLU A 574 4.23 -14.78 35.61
N PRO A 575 4.07 -15.88 36.36
CA PRO A 575 5.16 -16.84 36.57
C PRO A 575 5.47 -17.61 35.28
N TYR A 576 6.73 -18.02 35.10
CA TYR A 576 7.12 -18.84 33.95
C TYR A 576 6.76 -20.32 34.15
N ASP A 577 5.47 -20.62 34.01
CA ASP A 577 4.89 -21.94 34.26
C ASP A 577 4.70 -22.76 32.97
N ARG A 578 3.95 -23.87 33.08
CA ARG A 578 3.68 -24.75 31.95
C ARG A 578 2.82 -24.06 30.88
N GLU A 579 2.00 -23.10 31.26
CA GLU A 579 1.08 -22.40 30.37
C GLU A 579 1.84 -21.41 29.49
N VAL A 580 2.71 -20.60 30.08
CA VAL A 580 3.58 -19.69 29.32
C VAL A 580 4.49 -20.49 28.37
N LYS A 581 5.00 -21.63 28.81
CA LYS A 581 5.78 -22.55 27.95
C LYS A 581 4.95 -23.07 26.76
N ALA A 582 3.67 -23.39 26.99
CA ALA A 582 2.76 -23.81 25.94
C ALA A 582 2.42 -22.67 24.97
N ARG A 583 2.31 -21.41 25.44
CA ARG A 583 2.14 -20.23 24.58
C ARG A 583 3.37 -19.96 23.71
N ILE A 584 4.58 -20.14 24.25
CA ILE A 584 5.83 -20.08 23.45
C ILE A 584 5.82 -21.18 22.37
N SER A 585 5.28 -22.36 22.69
CA SER A 585 5.10 -23.43 21.71
C SER A 585 4.04 -23.12 20.64
N GLY A 586 3.02 -22.35 20.99
CA GLY A 586 1.92 -21.94 20.12
C GLY A 586 2.20 -20.74 19.23
N ILE A 587 3.43 -20.22 19.23
CA ILE A 587 3.85 -19.16 18.30
C ILE A 587 3.76 -19.69 16.86
N LEU A 588 2.81 -19.14 16.10
CA LEU A 588 2.62 -19.41 14.68
C LEU A 588 3.14 -18.26 13.82
N PRO A 589 3.70 -18.54 12.64
CA PRO A 589 4.06 -17.49 11.69
C PRO A 589 2.80 -16.79 11.15
N GLY A 590 2.79 -15.48 11.23
CA GLY A 590 1.84 -14.53 10.67
C GLY A 590 2.41 -13.80 9.45
N ASP A 591 1.83 -12.63 9.13
CA ASP A 591 2.00 -12.00 7.81
C ASP A 591 3.27 -11.10 7.72
N TYR A 592 3.15 -9.81 8.06
CA TYR A 592 4.20 -8.78 7.87
C TYR A 592 4.60 -8.10 9.21
N THR A 593 5.41 -7.05 9.14
CA THR A 593 6.25 -6.49 10.22
C THR A 593 6.15 -4.94 10.33
N ARG A 594 5.08 -4.40 10.95
CA ARG A 594 4.99 -2.95 11.26
C ARG A 594 5.48 -2.63 12.69
N MET A 595 6.81 -2.54 12.88
CA MET A 595 7.43 -2.41 14.21
C MET A 595 7.11 -1.12 14.99
N GLY A 596 6.98 0.02 14.32
CA GLY A 596 6.88 1.34 14.99
C GLY A 596 5.74 1.43 16.02
N PRO A 597 4.48 1.12 15.65
CA PRO A 597 3.36 1.08 16.59
C PRO A 597 3.54 0.07 17.73
N ALA A 598 4.08 -1.12 17.45
CA ALA A 598 4.33 -2.14 18.47
C ALA A 598 5.38 -1.68 19.50
N ILE A 599 6.47 -1.05 19.05
CA ILE A 599 7.49 -0.47 19.95
C ILE A 599 6.86 0.61 20.83
N ARG A 600 6.04 1.52 20.26
CA ARG A 600 5.37 2.57 21.05
C ARG A 600 4.44 1.98 22.09
N HIS A 601 3.68 0.95 21.72
CA HIS A 601 2.79 0.26 22.64
C HIS A 601 3.53 -0.44 23.78
N LEU A 602 4.57 -1.21 23.47
CA LEU A 602 5.41 -1.87 24.49
C LEU A 602 6.18 -0.87 25.34
N THR A 603 6.50 0.31 24.78
CA THR A 603 7.11 1.42 25.53
C THR A 603 6.13 1.95 26.58
N GLU A 604 4.83 2.09 26.28
CA GLU A 604 3.83 2.48 27.28
C GLU A 604 3.73 1.44 28.40
N LYS A 605 3.65 0.14 28.09
CA LYS A 605 3.66 -0.91 29.13
C LYS A 605 4.95 -0.93 29.96
N LEU A 606 6.10 -0.73 29.34
CA LEU A 606 7.38 -0.64 30.05
C LEU A 606 7.45 0.60 30.97
N LYS A 607 6.74 1.68 30.67
CA LYS A 607 6.69 2.86 31.55
C LYS A 607 6.01 2.54 32.87
N GLU A 608 5.01 1.65 32.88
CA GLU A 608 4.29 1.23 34.09
C GLU A 608 5.15 0.43 35.06
N SER A 609 6.28 -0.13 34.61
CA SER A 609 7.23 -0.81 35.49
C SER A 609 8.03 0.18 36.33
N ASP A 610 8.15 -0.05 37.63
CA ASP A 610 8.97 0.76 38.55
C ASP A 610 10.48 0.50 38.45
N ALA A 611 10.91 -0.41 37.56
CA ALA A 611 12.31 -0.81 37.46
C ALA A 611 13.24 0.34 37.08
N ARG A 612 14.37 0.47 37.79
CA ARG A 612 15.41 1.49 37.52
C ARG A 612 15.95 1.43 36.10
N THR A 613 16.19 0.22 35.57
CA THR A 613 16.69 0.02 34.21
C THR A 613 15.67 -0.75 33.39
N LYS A 614 15.26 -0.21 32.25
CA LYS A 614 14.24 -0.79 31.37
C LYS A 614 14.85 -1.19 30.03
N LEU A 615 14.64 -2.43 29.62
CA LEU A 615 15.19 -3.00 28.39
C LEU A 615 14.08 -3.48 27.47
N LEU A 616 14.17 -3.10 26.20
CA LEU A 616 13.34 -3.65 25.12
C LEU A 616 14.24 -4.47 24.19
N ILE A 617 14.05 -5.79 24.16
CA ILE A 617 14.84 -6.70 23.33
C ILE A 617 13.96 -7.18 22.17
N THR A 618 14.33 -6.81 20.95
CA THR A 618 13.67 -7.27 19.74
C THR A 618 14.37 -8.52 19.20
N LEU A 619 13.64 -9.63 19.07
CA LEU A 619 14.04 -10.83 18.34
C LEU A 619 13.33 -10.79 16.99
N SER A 620 14.06 -10.52 15.91
CA SER A 620 13.49 -10.38 14.56
C SER A 620 14.56 -10.67 13.51
N ASP A 621 14.15 -11.18 12.35
CA ASP A 621 14.99 -11.24 11.15
C ASP A 621 15.38 -9.84 10.63
N GLY A 622 14.77 -8.78 11.15
CA GLY A 622 15.31 -7.43 11.21
C GLY A 622 14.66 -6.44 10.26
N ARG A 623 13.89 -6.88 9.26
CA ARG A 623 13.39 -5.98 8.23
C ARG A 623 11.96 -5.51 8.51
N PRO A 624 11.71 -4.20 8.75
CA PRO A 624 10.35 -3.69 8.77
C PRO A 624 9.77 -3.76 7.35
N GLU A 625 8.89 -4.73 7.13
CA GLU A 625 8.16 -4.94 5.89
C GLU A 625 6.66 -4.89 6.23
N ASP A 626 5.83 -4.22 5.44
CA ASP A 626 4.40 -4.10 5.72
C ASP A 626 3.65 -4.22 4.38
N TYR A 627 2.39 -4.63 4.42
CA TYR A 627 1.54 -4.87 3.24
C TYR A 627 1.40 -3.65 2.31
N HIS A 628 1.64 -2.43 2.82
CA HIS A 628 1.66 -1.20 2.01
C HIS A 628 3.10 -0.81 1.66
N ARG A 629 3.45 -0.84 0.36
CA ARG A 629 4.75 -0.36 -0.19
C ARG A 629 5.15 1.06 0.22
N ASP A 630 4.21 1.91 0.65
CA ASP A 630 4.53 3.25 1.18
C ASP A 630 5.31 3.19 2.51
N TYR A 631 5.18 2.09 3.26
CA TYR A 631 5.89 1.85 4.52
C TYR A 631 7.20 1.06 4.30
N GLU A 632 7.39 0.43 3.13
CA GLU A 632 8.61 -0.29 2.80
C GLU A 632 9.83 0.62 2.65
N GLY A 633 11.02 0.05 2.93
CA GLY A 633 12.29 0.73 2.75
C GLY A 633 12.52 1.87 3.74
N VAL A 634 12.78 3.07 3.24
CA VAL A 634 13.21 4.21 4.08
C VAL A 634 12.12 4.66 5.06
N TYR A 635 10.84 4.51 4.71
CA TYR A 635 9.75 4.97 5.57
C TYR A 635 9.68 4.17 6.87
N GLY A 636 9.55 2.83 6.79
CA GLY A 636 9.48 1.96 7.96
C GLY A 636 10.74 2.00 8.82
N ILE A 637 11.92 2.14 8.18
CA ILE A 637 13.19 2.35 8.89
C ILE A 637 13.16 3.64 9.72
N GLU A 638 12.69 4.75 9.14
CA GLU A 638 12.65 6.04 9.84
C GLU A 638 11.55 6.12 10.90
N ASP A 639 10.37 5.51 10.68
CA ASP A 639 9.33 5.43 11.73
C ASP A 639 9.80 4.58 12.91
N THR A 640 10.36 3.39 12.64
CA THR A 640 10.93 2.51 13.68
C THR A 640 12.03 3.22 14.45
N ARG A 641 12.93 3.92 13.74
CA ARG A 641 13.98 4.75 14.38
C ARG A 641 13.39 5.82 15.28
N GLN A 642 12.32 6.51 14.87
CA GLN A 642 11.67 7.48 15.74
C GLN A 642 11.03 6.81 16.96
N ALA A 643 10.34 5.67 16.80
CA ALA A 643 9.78 4.92 17.93
C ALA A 643 10.87 4.49 18.94
N LEU A 644 12.04 4.05 18.46
CA LEU A 644 13.18 3.71 19.31
C LEU A 644 13.77 4.94 20.02
N LEU A 645 13.83 6.09 19.36
CA LEU A 645 14.27 7.35 19.97
C LEU A 645 13.26 7.86 21.02
N GLU A 646 11.97 7.68 20.78
CA GLU A 646 10.91 7.95 21.73
C GLU A 646 11.08 7.07 22.98
N ALA A 647 11.31 5.76 22.82
CA ALA A 647 11.60 4.85 23.91
C ALA A 647 12.86 5.27 24.70
N TYR A 648 13.94 5.64 24.00
CA TYR A 648 15.18 6.10 24.63
C TYR A 648 14.98 7.35 25.49
N ARG A 649 14.13 8.30 25.07
CA ARG A 649 13.79 9.50 25.86
C ARG A 649 13.07 9.15 27.17
N HIS A 650 12.43 8.00 27.24
CA HIS A 650 11.77 7.48 28.43
C HIS A 650 12.68 6.57 29.28
N GLY A 651 13.98 6.54 29.00
CA GLY A 651 14.94 5.70 29.73
C GLY A 651 14.87 4.21 29.40
N ILE A 652 14.18 3.85 28.30
CA ILE A 652 14.09 2.48 27.82
C ILE A 652 15.20 2.24 26.80
N HIS A 653 16.07 1.28 27.11
CA HIS A 653 17.18 0.89 26.24
C HIS A 653 16.74 -0.24 25.31
N ALA A 654 16.60 0.08 24.02
CA ALA A 654 16.22 -0.89 23.00
C ALA A 654 17.45 -1.59 22.40
N PHE A 655 17.35 -2.91 22.19
CA PHE A 655 18.40 -3.75 21.65
C PHE A 655 17.84 -4.79 20.67
N CYS A 656 18.46 -4.95 19.51
CA CYS A 656 18.03 -5.91 18.49
C CYS A 656 18.95 -7.14 18.41
N ILE A 657 18.37 -8.32 18.44
CA ILE A 657 19.03 -9.59 18.13
C ILE A 657 18.43 -10.12 16.83
N THR A 658 19.25 -10.24 15.81
CA THR A 658 18.83 -10.75 14.49
C THR A 658 19.65 -11.97 14.07
N ILE A 659 19.05 -12.83 13.25
CA ILE A 659 19.70 -14.00 12.63
C ILE A 659 20.08 -13.70 11.16
N ASP A 660 19.60 -12.57 10.59
CA ASP A 660 19.80 -12.20 9.20
C ASP A 660 21.19 -11.57 8.94
N GLU A 661 21.88 -12.08 7.91
CA GLU A 661 23.17 -11.56 7.47
C GLU A 661 23.04 -10.26 6.65
N GLU A 662 21.90 -10.02 6.01
CA GLU A 662 21.64 -8.81 5.22
C GLU A 662 21.30 -7.59 6.12
N GLY A 663 20.91 -7.84 7.37
CA GLY A 663 20.57 -6.83 8.37
C GLY A 663 21.66 -5.79 8.69
N ALA A 664 22.93 -6.09 8.37
CA ALA A 664 24.05 -5.17 8.58
C ALA A 664 23.91 -3.83 7.81
N GLY A 665 23.11 -3.79 6.73
CA GLY A 665 22.91 -2.59 5.91
C GLY A 665 21.98 -1.54 6.54
N TYR A 666 20.92 -1.97 7.25
CA TYR A 666 19.86 -1.07 7.73
C TYR A 666 19.75 -0.96 9.26
N LEU A 667 20.15 -2.00 10.02
CA LEU A 667 20.10 -2.00 11.49
C LEU A 667 20.89 -0.86 12.16
N PRO A 668 22.10 -0.47 11.67
CA PRO A 668 22.82 0.68 12.22
C PRO A 668 22.02 1.99 12.15
N ARG A 669 21.15 2.13 11.15
CA ARG A 669 20.31 3.33 10.98
C ARG A 669 19.13 3.34 11.95
N MET A 670 18.57 2.18 12.31
CA MET A 670 17.45 2.07 13.24
C MET A 670 17.89 2.10 14.71
N TYR A 671 18.73 1.16 15.12
CA TYR A 671 19.12 0.96 16.53
C TYR A 671 20.40 1.71 16.91
N GLY A 672 21.20 2.12 15.92
CA GLY A 672 22.54 2.66 16.13
C GLY A 672 23.61 1.57 16.17
N LEU A 673 24.87 1.94 15.87
CA LEU A 673 26.00 1.02 15.72
C LEU A 673 26.32 0.14 16.95
N ALA A 674 25.81 0.48 18.13
CA ALA A 674 26.12 -0.20 19.39
C ALA A 674 25.00 -1.10 19.94
N ASN A 675 23.80 -1.06 19.35
CA ASN A 675 22.57 -1.63 19.95
C ASN A 675 21.95 -2.77 19.13
N TYR A 676 22.74 -3.47 18.29
CA TYR A 676 22.29 -4.68 17.61
C TYR A 676 23.40 -5.74 17.59
N VAL A 677 23.00 -7.01 17.51
CA VAL A 677 23.89 -8.16 17.32
C VAL A 677 23.29 -9.11 16.28
N VAL A 678 24.10 -9.48 15.29
CA VAL A 678 23.79 -10.54 14.32
C VAL A 678 24.32 -11.88 14.85
N ILE A 679 23.45 -12.89 14.91
CA ILE A 679 23.74 -14.23 15.44
C ILE A 679 23.54 -15.26 14.35
N ARG A 680 24.62 -15.95 13.96
CA ARG A 680 24.58 -17.03 12.96
C ARG A 680 24.14 -18.38 13.52
N GLU A 681 24.33 -18.56 14.83
CA GLU A 681 24.12 -19.83 15.54
C GLU A 681 23.59 -19.52 16.94
N VAL A 682 22.49 -20.18 17.33
CA VAL A 682 21.84 -20.03 18.65
C VAL A 682 22.84 -20.24 19.81
N GLU A 683 23.88 -21.06 19.60
CA GLU A 683 24.93 -21.34 20.59
C GLU A 683 25.75 -20.09 21.01
N LYS A 684 25.83 -19.06 20.16
CA LYS A 684 26.60 -17.84 20.43
C LYS A 684 25.79 -16.78 21.17
N LEU A 685 24.47 -16.96 21.25
CA LEU A 685 23.52 -16.03 21.85
C LEU A 685 23.81 -15.71 23.32
N PRO A 686 24.15 -16.68 24.20
CA PRO A 686 24.28 -16.38 25.62
C PRO A 686 25.48 -15.50 25.97
N ARG A 687 26.62 -15.72 25.29
CA ARG A 687 27.82 -14.89 25.48
C ARG A 687 27.58 -13.45 25.06
N LYS A 688 26.78 -13.25 24.01
CA LYS A 688 26.44 -11.91 23.49
C LYS A 688 25.46 -11.20 24.43
N VAL A 689 24.40 -11.89 24.85
CA VAL A 689 23.41 -11.34 25.80
C VAL A 689 24.06 -10.99 27.13
N ALA A 690 24.89 -11.86 27.71
CA ALA A 690 25.66 -11.53 28.91
C ALA A 690 26.55 -10.29 28.74
N GLY A 691 27.18 -10.13 27.57
CA GLY A 691 27.97 -8.94 27.25
C GLY A 691 27.13 -7.66 27.17
N ILE A 692 25.87 -7.75 26.72
CA ILE A 692 24.92 -6.64 26.67
C ILE A 692 24.51 -6.23 28.08
N TYR A 693 24.09 -7.20 28.91
CA TYR A 693 23.75 -6.95 30.31
C TYR A 693 24.91 -6.28 31.05
N ARG A 694 26.15 -6.78 30.88
CA ARG A 694 27.33 -6.15 31.50
C ARG A 694 27.54 -4.70 31.08
N LYS A 695 27.36 -4.37 29.80
CA LYS A 695 27.51 -2.98 29.33
C LYS A 695 26.46 -2.03 29.92
N LEU A 696 25.28 -2.56 30.25
CA LEU A 696 24.14 -1.80 30.71
C LEU A 696 24.05 -1.72 32.24
N THR A 697 24.67 -2.66 32.97
CA THR A 697 24.74 -2.64 34.43
C THR A 697 26.00 -1.96 34.98
N THR A 698 27.07 -1.80 34.19
CA THR A 698 28.30 -1.09 34.62
C THR A 698 28.28 0.42 34.36
N ARG A 699 27.15 0.98 33.90
CA ARG A 699 26.93 2.43 33.75
C ARG A 699 26.06 2.94 34.88
#